data_AF-A0A1V0UEI7-F1
#
_entry.id   AF-A0A1V0UEI7-F1
#
_cell.length_a   1.000
_cell.length_b   1.000
_cell.length_c   1.000
_cell.angle_alpha   90.00
_cell.angle_beta   90.00
_cell.angle_gamma   90.00
#
_symmetry.space_group_name_H-M   'P 1'
#
loop_
_entity.id
_entity.type
_entity.pdbx_description
1 polymer ?
#
loop_
_entity_poly.entity_id
_entity_poly.type
_entity_poly.pdbx_seq_one_letter_code
_entity_poly.pdbx_strand_id
1 'polypeptide(L)'
;MSAVPLADRTVVVTANQQGSGVLLTDRLVLTCAHVVKSGSVHIAHPALAGRVRATVAWIDYRLDVALLEAVETVRAVPPVRLGVVDTRQAISDCEITGFPRLQRYGPDRRLEADQYTATVLPLAGRVRDLLVCDLDGPPAAHPDDETAALAGLSGGPVFLGDVLLGVARQVPRGRDGRRVECVPLGRVLAAEPFRLVYRRSAGDPREERVHGSFPRDLRYETEYAQALGVAYRRTKIFGLDELSRHDSAWDLDTAYLSLEAQAQAQEQALKLAPPLPQRIDDLLVGRPRVLLRGEAGAGKTTLLWWLAAHASARTLEGALAPLNGLIPFMVPLRTLRARGAAFPGPAELSGAAGLVVDAAPQGWAGRVLEAGRALLLVDGLDEVPPEEREQAHTWLSQLLARYPGTRCVATVRPLAVEADWLRSEDFAELRLLPMRNDDIQAFVSCWHRAARLSEQDDVERLDELEQDLSRQFEQNSTLRDLARTPLLCAVICALHRRRDGFLPETRWKLYRSALEMLLGNRDRRRRIEGPEGIDLDVEDAAQLLQRIAVWLVREGQSEFTRDQALRQLGRALAGMDRVSAQGPPEQILTHLLNRSGLLREHGDGTYQFIHRTFQDYLAAKELIEDDHLNELLRHADEEPWQDVILLAAGHCGRRQLARLVEGLLEAGGKHGKRSPERTDLHVLAALCAQYASWLDGAVREEIRTSLAGLLPPMGSVQVGSLARLGADALGFLPQPESMATEHPAAEHVVELITTVGGSAAVPHARAWLLAHPGLTNSFVYDWQNFPPEEYATQVLAHCDHSSVFWMISDRARLRALRHIPLLEDLSLSTDLAEREISEALEGKPRLQNLFIRDNRLVSDLSCLRPVRTSLELLSLDSCPGVRDLKPLREFSALTALFLDAARLPSPREALAGLPDGLSLLMLENLTADRLGDLPPHPGLTQLLLENRGPLALDALDAWPSLERLEVGELDDFDAALGELRAHPRISALALTAFPWEADVRGAPAVPSVAELTVQSPADGGYLPLLRGLFPKVSRLGIRASAHHGVLDLSWLHAWPEVTVTIHEDERRPLSGVEELGDRITLSDR
;
A
#
# COMPACT_ATOMS: atom_id res chain seq x y z
N MET A 1 23.20 -2.81 0.67
CA MET A 1 24.07 -3.92 1.12
C MET A 1 24.33 -4.85 -0.04
N SER A 2 25.56 -5.35 -0.18
CA SER A 2 25.99 -6.26 -1.27
C SER A 2 25.25 -7.59 -1.23
N ALA A 3 25.20 -8.31 -2.36
CA ALA A 3 24.76 -9.70 -2.41
C ALA A 3 25.42 -10.50 -1.28
N VAL A 4 24.62 -11.24 -0.50
CA VAL A 4 25.15 -12.13 0.55
C VAL A 4 25.93 -13.24 -0.15
N PRO A 5 27.24 -13.38 0.08
CA PRO A 5 28.05 -14.44 -0.51
C PRO A 5 27.42 -15.82 -0.29
N LEU A 6 27.50 -16.73 -1.26
CA LEU A 6 26.98 -18.10 -1.11
C LEU A 6 27.56 -18.84 0.10
N ALA A 7 28.84 -18.57 0.40
CA ALA A 7 29.52 -19.08 1.59
C ALA A 7 28.80 -18.68 2.90
N ASP A 8 28.15 -17.52 2.94
CA ASP A 8 27.44 -17.02 4.11
C ASP A 8 26.07 -17.68 4.33
N ARG A 9 25.61 -18.49 3.37
CA ARG A 9 24.40 -19.32 3.51
C ARG A 9 24.70 -20.77 3.87
N THR A 10 25.95 -21.21 3.73
CA THR A 10 26.32 -22.61 3.91
C THR A 10 26.65 -22.87 5.38
N VAL A 11 25.96 -23.83 6.01
CA VAL A 11 26.11 -24.13 7.44
C VAL A 11 26.47 -25.60 7.67
N VAL A 12 27.15 -25.86 8.78
CA VAL A 12 27.38 -27.23 9.26
C VAL A 12 26.15 -27.68 10.02
N VAL A 13 25.61 -28.84 9.68
CA VAL A 13 24.55 -29.49 10.44
C VAL A 13 25.13 -30.70 11.15
N THR A 14 24.98 -30.74 12.47
CA THR A 14 25.42 -31.86 13.31
C THR A 14 24.24 -32.45 14.08
N ALA A 15 23.96 -33.72 13.80
CA ALA A 15 22.99 -34.53 14.53
C ALA A 15 23.55 -35.96 14.68
N ASN A 16 22.89 -36.98 14.12
CA ASN A 16 23.41 -38.36 14.10
C ASN A 16 24.72 -38.48 13.32
N GLN A 17 24.85 -37.69 12.26
CA GLN A 17 26.09 -37.50 11.51
C GLN A 17 26.30 -36.02 11.22
N GLN A 18 27.52 -35.66 10.82
CA GLN A 18 27.81 -34.34 10.31
C GLN A 18 27.46 -34.29 8.82
N GLY A 19 26.67 -33.29 8.43
CA GLY A 19 26.40 -32.92 7.05
C GLY A 19 26.52 -31.41 6.85
N SER A 20 26.04 -30.96 5.71
CA SER A 20 25.94 -29.54 5.34
C SER A 20 24.47 -29.12 5.30
N GLY A 21 24.22 -27.82 5.28
CA GLY A 21 22.89 -27.23 5.15
C GLY A 21 22.95 -25.86 4.52
N VAL A 22 21.79 -25.34 4.12
CA VAL A 22 21.65 -24.00 3.55
C VAL A 22 20.65 -23.15 4.31
N LEU A 23 21.06 -21.94 4.69
CA LEU A 23 20.21 -20.90 5.26
C LEU A 23 19.26 -20.34 4.20
N LEU A 24 17.98 -20.69 4.32
CA LEU A 24 16.90 -20.14 3.52
C LEU A 24 16.53 -18.74 4.01
N THR A 25 16.51 -18.56 5.33
CA THR A 25 16.29 -17.28 6.04
C THR A 25 17.35 -17.14 7.13
N ASP A 26 17.19 -16.19 8.05
CA ASP A 26 18.11 -15.99 9.16
C ASP A 26 18.03 -17.11 10.22
N ARG A 27 16.97 -17.94 10.18
CA ARG A 27 16.70 -19.04 11.13
C ARG A 27 16.35 -20.38 10.48
N LEU A 28 15.86 -20.38 9.23
CA LEU A 28 15.48 -21.61 8.54
C LEU A 28 16.66 -22.22 7.77
N VAL A 29 16.92 -23.50 7.98
CA VAL A 29 17.99 -24.26 7.32
C VAL A 29 17.46 -25.50 6.62
N LEU A 30 17.72 -25.65 5.33
CA LEU A 30 17.41 -26.86 4.56
C LEU A 30 18.62 -27.80 4.54
N THR A 31 18.40 -29.09 4.78
CA THR A 31 19.43 -30.15 4.76
C THR A 31 18.82 -31.49 4.33
N CYS A 32 19.60 -32.57 4.33
CA CYS A 32 19.10 -33.91 4.05
C CYS A 32 18.50 -34.59 5.28
N ALA A 33 17.39 -35.31 5.11
CA ALA A 33 16.71 -36.03 6.20
C ALA A 33 17.63 -37.05 6.89
N HIS A 34 18.45 -37.77 6.12
CA HIS A 34 19.36 -38.77 6.68
C HIS A 34 20.49 -38.18 7.54
N VAL A 35 20.81 -36.89 7.43
CA VAL A 35 21.75 -36.20 8.35
C VAL A 35 21.14 -36.09 9.74
N VAL A 36 19.81 -35.94 9.80
CA VAL A 36 19.05 -35.56 10.99
C VAL A 36 18.55 -36.77 11.80
N LYS A 37 18.24 -37.90 11.12
CA LYS A 37 17.59 -39.18 11.53
C LYS A 37 17.36 -39.58 13.02
N SER A 38 18.05 -39.03 14.02
CA SER A 38 17.66 -38.94 15.43
C SER A 38 18.76 -38.21 16.25
N GLY A 39 18.39 -37.29 17.15
CA GLY A 39 19.33 -36.61 18.07
C GLY A 39 19.07 -35.10 18.19
N SER A 40 19.80 -34.42 19.10
CA SER A 40 19.74 -32.97 19.21
C SER A 40 20.48 -32.31 18.04
N VAL A 41 19.76 -31.55 17.22
CA VAL A 41 20.30 -30.91 16.02
C VAL A 41 21.01 -29.61 16.41
N HIS A 42 22.23 -29.45 15.92
CA HIS A 42 23.03 -28.24 16.11
C HIS A 42 23.51 -27.73 14.76
N ILE A 43 23.31 -26.43 14.54
CA ILE A 43 23.75 -25.68 13.36
C ILE A 43 24.98 -24.86 13.76
N ALA A 44 26.03 -24.89 12.94
CA ALA A 44 27.18 -24.00 13.10
C ALA A 44 27.44 -23.24 11.80
N HIS A 45 27.66 -21.93 11.93
CA HIS A 45 27.99 -21.06 10.80
C HIS A 45 29.49 -20.73 10.84
N PRO A 46 30.26 -20.81 9.74
CA PRO A 46 31.71 -20.59 9.73
C PRO A 46 32.20 -19.27 10.35
N ALA A 47 31.43 -18.20 10.17
CA ALA A 47 31.73 -16.88 10.73
C ALA A 47 31.41 -16.72 12.23
N LEU A 48 30.87 -17.75 12.90
CA LEU A 48 30.46 -17.67 14.31
C LEU A 48 31.16 -18.76 15.14
N ALA A 49 31.60 -18.40 16.34
CA ALA A 49 32.34 -19.30 17.24
C ALA A 49 31.45 -20.34 17.96
N GLY A 50 30.12 -20.23 17.85
CA GLY A 50 29.15 -21.02 18.59
C GLY A 50 28.34 -22.00 17.72
N ARG A 51 27.59 -22.88 18.39
CA ARG A 51 26.58 -23.73 17.75
C ARG A 51 25.19 -23.32 18.23
N VAL A 52 24.27 -23.18 17.30
CA VAL A 52 22.87 -22.87 17.54
C VAL A 52 22.06 -24.16 17.57
N ARG A 53 21.21 -24.34 18.57
CA ARG A 53 20.30 -25.50 18.61
C ARG A 53 19.19 -25.30 17.57
N ALA A 54 18.76 -26.39 16.94
CA ALA A 54 17.64 -26.36 16.01
C ALA A 54 16.65 -27.49 16.27
N THR A 55 15.40 -27.27 15.88
CA THR A 55 14.34 -28.27 15.82
C THR A 55 14.05 -28.62 14.37
N VAL A 56 13.49 -29.80 14.14
CA VAL A 56 13.05 -30.21 12.80
C VAL A 56 11.65 -29.66 12.60
N ALA A 57 11.52 -28.65 11.75
CA ALA A 57 10.23 -28.04 11.44
C ALA A 57 9.45 -28.86 10.39
N TRP A 58 10.15 -29.48 9.45
CA TRP A 58 9.56 -30.40 8.47
C TRP A 58 10.61 -31.42 8.01
N ILE A 59 10.17 -32.65 7.72
CA ILE A 59 11.05 -33.71 7.20
C ILE A 59 10.29 -34.62 6.26
N ASP A 60 10.89 -34.92 5.11
CA ASP A 60 10.39 -35.91 4.15
C ASP A 60 11.47 -36.95 3.89
N TYR A 61 11.24 -38.17 4.39
CA TYR A 61 12.16 -39.30 4.23
C TYR A 61 12.15 -39.89 2.82
N ARG A 62 11.10 -39.67 2.02
CA ARG A 62 11.03 -40.14 0.63
C ARG A 62 11.89 -39.25 -0.27
N LEU A 63 11.78 -37.94 -0.10
CA LEU A 63 12.62 -36.95 -0.80
C LEU A 63 14.03 -36.85 -0.20
N ASP A 64 14.22 -37.32 1.03
CA ASP A 64 15.47 -37.23 1.80
C ASP A 64 15.89 -35.79 2.12
N VAL A 65 14.93 -34.98 2.56
CA VAL A 65 15.10 -33.56 2.89
C VAL A 65 14.49 -33.24 4.25
N ALA A 66 15.11 -32.31 4.98
CA ALA A 66 14.62 -31.79 6.25
C ALA A 66 14.80 -30.27 6.30
N LEU A 67 13.79 -29.58 6.80
CA LEU A 67 13.82 -28.17 7.14
C LEU A 67 13.96 -28.04 8.66
N LEU A 68 14.99 -27.31 9.07
CA LEU A 68 15.34 -27.05 10.44
C LEU A 68 15.01 -25.60 10.79
N GLU A 69 14.53 -25.39 12.01
CA GLU A 69 14.31 -24.07 12.58
C GLU A 69 15.26 -23.86 13.76
N ALA A 70 16.13 -22.86 13.65
CA ALA A 70 17.04 -22.49 14.72
C ALA A 70 16.29 -21.80 15.87
N VAL A 71 16.71 -22.05 17.12
CA VAL A 71 16.11 -21.43 18.32
C VAL A 71 16.48 -19.94 18.48
N GLU A 72 17.55 -19.51 17.82
CA GLU A 72 18.03 -18.13 17.73
C GLU A 72 18.49 -17.83 16.30
N THR A 73 18.65 -16.56 15.94
CA THR A 73 19.13 -16.17 14.61
C THR A 73 20.54 -16.72 14.38
N VAL A 74 20.69 -17.54 13.34
CA VAL A 74 21.99 -18.11 12.96
C VAL A 74 22.84 -17.03 12.31
N ARG A 75 22.27 -16.31 11.34
CA ARG A 75 22.93 -15.16 10.70
C ARG A 75 21.87 -14.30 10.03
N ALA A 76 21.93 -12.98 10.21
CA ALA A 76 21.02 -12.07 9.52
C ALA A 76 21.29 -12.09 8.00
N VAL A 77 20.49 -12.87 7.26
CA VAL A 77 20.52 -12.98 5.80
C VAL A 77 19.11 -12.83 5.25
N PRO A 78 18.93 -12.17 4.09
CA PRO A 78 17.62 -12.08 3.45
C PRO A 78 17.18 -13.47 2.95
N PRO A 79 15.88 -13.65 2.68
CA PRO A 79 15.37 -14.87 2.05
C PRO A 79 16.17 -15.25 0.79
N VAL A 80 16.46 -16.53 0.62
CA VAL A 80 17.16 -17.05 -0.58
C VAL A 80 16.23 -17.05 -1.79
N ARG A 81 16.78 -16.90 -3.00
CA ARG A 81 16.01 -17.10 -4.23
C ARG A 81 15.83 -18.58 -4.48
N LEU A 82 14.60 -19.00 -4.73
CA LEU A 82 14.20 -20.40 -4.83
C LEU A 82 13.94 -20.73 -6.30
N GLY A 83 14.81 -21.56 -6.89
CA GLY A 83 14.78 -21.89 -8.31
C GLY A 83 14.15 -23.24 -8.62
N VAL A 84 13.34 -23.27 -9.68
CA VAL A 84 12.81 -24.51 -10.28
C VAL A 84 13.37 -24.63 -11.69
N VAL A 85 14.06 -25.74 -11.96
CA VAL A 85 14.64 -26.03 -13.27
C VAL A 85 13.53 -26.27 -14.29
N ASP A 86 13.43 -25.41 -15.30
CA ASP A 86 12.41 -25.47 -16.37
C ASP A 86 13.05 -25.48 -17.77
N THR A 87 14.07 -26.32 -17.93
CA THR A 87 14.75 -26.55 -19.21
C THR A 87 15.18 -28.00 -19.32
N ARG A 88 15.35 -28.47 -20.56
CA ARG A 88 15.95 -29.78 -20.87
C ARG A 88 17.43 -29.68 -21.21
N GLN A 89 17.95 -28.47 -21.38
CA GLN A 89 19.36 -28.23 -21.69
C GLN A 89 20.19 -28.29 -20.41
N ALA A 90 21.46 -28.66 -20.54
CA ALA A 90 22.40 -28.62 -19.43
C ALA A 90 22.61 -27.18 -18.96
N ILE A 91 22.72 -26.97 -17.65
CA ILE A 91 22.95 -25.66 -17.04
C ILE A 91 24.35 -25.69 -16.43
N SER A 92 25.28 -24.92 -17.01
CA SER A 92 26.64 -24.75 -16.49
C SER A 92 26.70 -23.75 -15.34
N ASP A 93 27.88 -23.56 -14.76
CA ASP A 93 28.18 -22.55 -13.74
C ASP A 93 27.36 -22.71 -12.45
N CYS A 94 26.95 -23.94 -12.14
CA CYS A 94 26.38 -24.25 -10.84
C CYS A 94 27.48 -24.51 -9.82
N GLU A 95 27.20 -24.22 -8.56
CA GLU A 95 28.14 -24.40 -7.46
C GLU A 95 27.52 -25.26 -6.37
N ILE A 96 28.31 -26.18 -5.82
CA ILE A 96 27.97 -26.97 -4.65
C ILE A 96 28.95 -26.63 -3.54
N THR A 97 28.44 -26.08 -2.45
CA THR A 97 29.24 -25.74 -1.26
C THR A 97 28.90 -26.69 -0.11
N GLY A 98 29.86 -26.95 0.76
CA GLY A 98 29.63 -27.77 1.94
C GLY A 98 30.89 -28.06 2.73
N PHE A 99 30.80 -29.03 3.65
CA PHE A 99 31.88 -29.41 4.57
C PHE A 99 32.27 -30.87 4.39
N PRO A 100 32.90 -31.24 3.25
CA PRO A 100 33.31 -32.61 2.98
C PRO A 100 34.39 -33.07 3.97
N ARG A 101 34.45 -34.37 4.25
CA ARG A 101 35.45 -34.97 5.14
C ARG A 101 36.88 -34.79 4.65
N LEU A 102 37.08 -34.72 3.34
CA LEU A 102 38.38 -34.48 2.71
C LEU A 102 38.95 -33.10 3.11
N GLN A 103 38.09 -32.10 3.34
CA GLN A 103 38.49 -30.74 3.69
C GLN A 103 38.56 -30.57 5.22
N ARG A 104 39.51 -31.28 5.84
CA ARG A 104 39.82 -31.17 7.27
C ARG A 104 41.29 -30.87 7.47
N TYR A 105 41.61 -29.80 8.21
CA TYR A 105 42.99 -29.36 8.42
C TYR A 105 43.44 -29.51 9.89
N GLY A 106 44.76 -29.62 10.05
CA GLY A 106 45.44 -29.72 11.34
C GLY A 106 45.25 -31.06 12.06
N PRO A 107 45.98 -31.28 13.17
CA PRO A 107 45.92 -32.51 13.96
C PRO A 107 44.53 -32.75 14.59
N ASP A 108 43.78 -31.67 14.86
CA ASP A 108 42.43 -31.72 15.45
C ASP A 108 41.32 -32.00 14.41
N ARG A 109 41.66 -32.15 13.11
CA ARG A 109 40.70 -32.35 12.01
C ARG A 109 39.58 -31.30 11.97
N ARG A 110 39.95 -30.02 12.04
CA ARG A 110 39.01 -28.88 12.02
C ARG A 110 38.26 -28.81 10.69
N LEU A 111 36.99 -28.40 10.76
CA LEU A 111 36.11 -28.28 9.58
C LEU A 111 36.49 -27.05 8.76
N GLU A 112 36.48 -27.22 7.44
CA GLU A 112 36.63 -26.15 6.47
C GLU A 112 35.63 -26.36 5.34
N ALA A 113 35.09 -25.25 4.82
CA ALA A 113 34.16 -25.28 3.71
C ALA A 113 34.91 -25.49 2.40
N ASP A 114 34.28 -26.20 1.46
CA ASP A 114 34.81 -26.40 0.12
C ASP A 114 33.76 -26.00 -0.92
N GLN A 115 34.21 -25.73 -2.14
CA GLN A 115 33.39 -25.23 -3.25
C GLN A 115 33.68 -26.05 -4.51
N TYR A 116 32.65 -26.67 -5.07
CA TYR A 116 32.74 -27.46 -6.30
C TYR A 116 31.92 -26.79 -7.40
N THR A 117 32.51 -26.60 -8.58
CA THR A 117 31.76 -26.19 -9.77
C THR A 117 31.17 -27.42 -10.45
N ALA A 118 29.96 -27.26 -10.96
CA ALA A 118 29.20 -28.35 -11.54
C ALA A 118 28.28 -27.89 -12.67
N THR A 119 27.95 -28.85 -13.54
CA THR A 119 26.92 -28.71 -14.57
C THR A 119 25.69 -29.50 -14.15
N VAL A 120 24.55 -28.83 -14.02
CA VAL A 120 23.24 -29.48 -13.81
C VAL A 120 22.77 -30.10 -15.12
N LEU A 121 22.32 -31.35 -15.04
CA LEU A 121 21.86 -32.15 -16.18
C LEU A 121 20.37 -32.52 -16.00
N PRO A 122 19.41 -31.69 -16.45
CA PRO A 122 17.99 -31.87 -16.13
C PRO A 122 17.37 -33.19 -16.62
N LEU A 123 17.92 -33.77 -17.69
CA LEU A 123 17.48 -35.07 -18.19
C LEU A 123 18.05 -36.24 -17.39
N ALA A 124 19.21 -36.06 -16.75
CA ALA A 124 19.81 -37.10 -15.94
C ALA A 124 19.05 -37.19 -14.60
N GLY A 125 18.56 -38.37 -14.25
CA GLY A 125 17.81 -38.58 -13.00
C GLY A 125 16.32 -38.24 -13.06
N ARG A 126 15.80 -37.73 -14.18
CA ARG A 126 14.38 -37.36 -14.36
C ARG A 126 13.40 -38.49 -14.01
N VAL A 127 13.68 -39.73 -14.44
CA VAL A 127 12.82 -40.91 -14.14
C VAL A 127 12.74 -41.20 -12.64
N ARG A 128 13.75 -40.77 -11.88
CA ARG A 128 13.84 -40.95 -10.43
C ARG A 128 13.49 -39.67 -9.66
N ASP A 129 13.03 -38.62 -10.36
CA ASP A 129 12.74 -37.30 -9.80
C ASP A 129 13.93 -36.67 -9.03
N LEU A 130 15.16 -36.88 -9.54
CA LEU A 130 16.38 -36.31 -8.97
C LEU A 130 16.95 -35.21 -9.84
N LEU A 131 17.53 -34.19 -9.19
CA LEU A 131 18.45 -33.26 -9.85
C LEU A 131 19.83 -33.90 -9.88
N VAL A 132 20.45 -33.97 -11.05
CA VAL A 132 21.79 -34.58 -11.19
C VAL A 132 22.78 -33.51 -11.64
N CYS A 133 23.88 -33.40 -10.90
CA CYS A 133 25.00 -32.51 -11.21
C CYS A 133 26.22 -33.36 -11.61
N ASP A 134 26.96 -32.90 -12.61
CA ASP A 134 28.26 -33.44 -12.98
C ASP A 134 29.32 -32.43 -12.57
N LEU A 135 30.28 -32.83 -11.74
CA LEU A 135 31.37 -31.97 -11.27
C LEU A 135 32.34 -31.70 -12.42
N ASP A 136 32.72 -30.44 -12.63
CA ASP A 136 33.59 -30.06 -13.75
C ASP A 136 35.03 -30.60 -13.57
N GLY A 137 35.46 -30.80 -12.32
CA GLY A 137 36.73 -31.40 -11.93
C GLY A 137 36.56 -32.69 -11.13
N PRO A 138 37.53 -33.62 -11.16
CA PRO A 138 37.50 -34.79 -10.29
C PRO A 138 37.68 -34.38 -8.82
N PRO A 139 36.96 -34.99 -7.86
CA PRO A 139 37.23 -34.81 -6.45
C PRO A 139 38.64 -35.34 -6.11
N ALA A 140 39.37 -34.71 -5.18
CA ALA A 140 40.74 -35.12 -4.90
C ALA A 140 40.81 -36.58 -4.42
N ALA A 141 41.66 -37.39 -5.07
CA ALA A 141 41.83 -38.81 -4.75
C ALA A 141 42.68 -38.98 -3.49
N HIS A 142 42.23 -39.80 -2.54
CA HIS A 142 43.07 -40.30 -1.44
C HIS A 142 43.49 -41.76 -1.75
N PRO A 143 44.68 -42.23 -1.33
CA PRO A 143 45.26 -43.48 -1.84
C PRO A 143 44.61 -44.79 -1.38
N ASP A 144 43.63 -44.76 -0.47
CA ASP A 144 43.07 -45.98 0.11
C ASP A 144 41.53 -45.94 0.14
N ASP A 145 40.94 -47.07 -0.22
CA ASP A 145 39.53 -47.34 -0.51
C ASP A 145 38.63 -47.31 0.76
N GLU A 146 38.62 -46.20 1.51
CA GLU A 146 37.78 -46.00 2.69
C GLU A 146 36.73 -44.88 2.48
N THR A 147 35.52 -45.26 2.09
CA THR A 147 34.26 -44.49 2.21
C THR A 147 34.28 -43.01 1.76
N ALA A 148 33.98 -42.82 0.46
CA ALA A 148 33.49 -41.60 -0.21
C ALA A 148 34.12 -40.27 0.25
N ALA A 149 35.13 -39.79 -0.48
CA ALA A 149 35.84 -38.50 -0.24
C ALA A 149 34.91 -37.29 0.03
N LEU A 150 33.70 -37.30 -0.55
CA LEU A 150 32.69 -36.25 -0.44
C LEU A 150 31.69 -36.45 0.72
N ALA A 151 31.90 -37.42 1.62
CA ALA A 151 31.07 -37.62 2.80
C ALA A 151 31.06 -36.34 3.67
N GLY A 152 29.88 -35.81 3.99
CA GLY A 152 29.69 -34.52 4.65
C GLY A 152 29.11 -33.42 3.76
N LEU A 153 29.12 -33.59 2.43
CA LEU A 153 28.41 -32.73 1.48
C LEU A 153 26.89 -32.92 1.48
N SER A 154 26.37 -34.01 2.07
CA SER A 154 24.92 -34.23 2.16
C SER A 154 24.24 -33.06 2.87
N GLY A 155 23.26 -32.47 2.20
CA GLY A 155 22.55 -31.24 2.57
C GLY A 155 23.23 -29.95 2.09
N GLY A 156 24.37 -30.02 1.40
CA GLY A 156 25.03 -28.86 0.80
C GLY A 156 24.20 -28.26 -0.34
N PRO A 157 24.06 -26.93 -0.43
CA PRO A 157 23.24 -26.32 -1.46
C PRO A 157 23.83 -26.46 -2.86
N VAL A 158 22.95 -26.54 -3.84
CA VAL A 158 23.26 -26.42 -5.27
C VAL A 158 22.76 -25.07 -5.74
N PHE A 159 23.66 -24.13 -6.02
CA PHE A 159 23.34 -22.78 -6.46
C PHE A 159 23.63 -22.58 -7.94
N LEU A 160 22.82 -21.75 -8.60
CA LEU A 160 23.15 -21.08 -9.85
C LEU A 160 23.14 -19.58 -9.57
N GLY A 161 24.32 -18.95 -9.54
CA GLY A 161 24.42 -17.58 -9.02
C GLY A 161 23.90 -17.54 -7.57
N ASP A 162 22.86 -16.76 -7.30
CA ASP A 162 22.21 -16.66 -5.98
C ASP A 162 20.90 -17.47 -5.86
N VAL A 163 20.56 -18.26 -6.90
CA VAL A 163 19.33 -19.06 -6.98
C VAL A 163 19.59 -20.49 -6.54
N LEU A 164 18.93 -20.93 -5.47
CA LEU A 164 19.01 -22.30 -4.95
C LEU A 164 18.21 -23.24 -5.87
N LEU A 165 18.86 -24.27 -6.41
CA LEU A 165 18.21 -25.29 -7.27
C LEU A 165 17.87 -26.58 -6.53
N GLY A 166 18.54 -26.83 -5.41
CA GLY A 166 18.37 -28.05 -4.63
C GLY A 166 19.45 -28.25 -3.57
N VAL A 167 19.46 -29.43 -2.95
CA VAL A 167 20.47 -29.83 -1.97
C VAL A 167 21.11 -31.16 -2.34
N ALA A 168 22.43 -31.26 -2.20
CA ALA A 168 23.19 -32.46 -2.49
C ALA A 168 22.78 -33.60 -1.56
N ARG A 169 22.38 -34.73 -2.12
CA ARG A 169 21.88 -35.88 -1.37
C ARG A 169 22.98 -36.92 -1.17
N GLN A 170 23.55 -37.37 -2.27
CA GLN A 170 24.56 -38.42 -2.29
C GLN A 170 25.43 -38.37 -3.54
N VAL A 171 26.57 -39.04 -3.46
CA VAL A 171 27.47 -39.28 -4.59
C VAL A 171 27.46 -40.78 -4.89
N PRO A 172 26.81 -41.24 -5.96
CA PRO A 172 26.70 -42.66 -6.28
C PRO A 172 28.07 -43.32 -6.51
N ARG A 173 28.17 -44.62 -6.18
CA ARG A 173 29.35 -45.43 -6.50
C ARG A 173 29.37 -45.74 -7.99
N GLY A 174 30.24 -45.06 -8.74
CA GLY A 174 30.41 -45.18 -10.20
C GLY A 174 30.69 -43.81 -10.84
N ARG A 175 31.24 -43.77 -12.07
CA ARG A 175 31.58 -42.51 -12.79
C ARG A 175 32.60 -41.63 -12.06
N ASP A 176 33.62 -42.24 -11.45
CA ASP A 176 34.76 -41.57 -10.80
C ASP A 176 34.39 -40.54 -9.72
N GLY A 177 33.22 -40.69 -9.08
CA GLY A 177 32.76 -39.76 -8.04
C GLY A 177 32.38 -38.37 -8.55
N ARG A 178 32.26 -38.19 -9.88
CA ARG A 178 31.93 -36.89 -10.51
C ARG A 178 30.44 -36.57 -10.51
N ARG A 179 29.57 -37.56 -10.30
CA ARG A 179 28.12 -37.34 -10.35
C ARG A 179 27.56 -37.16 -8.95
N VAL A 180 26.88 -36.04 -8.72
CA VAL A 180 26.15 -35.76 -7.48
C VAL A 180 24.66 -35.86 -7.75
N GLU A 181 23.97 -36.67 -6.97
CA GLU A 181 22.50 -36.73 -6.95
C GLU A 181 22.00 -35.76 -5.87
N CYS A 182 21.04 -34.92 -6.23
CA CYS A 182 20.52 -33.84 -5.42
C CYS A 182 18.99 -33.93 -5.34
N VAL A 183 18.44 -33.45 -4.24
CA VAL A 183 17.00 -33.24 -4.08
C VAL A 183 16.63 -31.96 -4.84
N PRO A 184 15.76 -32.02 -5.88
CA PRO A 184 15.34 -30.84 -6.62
C PRO A 184 14.44 -29.95 -5.75
N LEU A 185 14.70 -28.64 -5.78
CA LEU A 185 13.92 -27.69 -4.97
C LEU A 185 12.46 -27.61 -5.40
N GLY A 186 12.13 -27.83 -6.69
CA GLY A 186 10.74 -27.87 -7.15
C GLY A 186 9.84 -28.88 -6.42
N ARG A 187 10.40 -30.01 -5.96
CA ARG A 187 9.66 -30.99 -5.14
C ARG A 187 9.49 -30.52 -3.69
N VAL A 188 10.46 -29.78 -3.18
CA VAL A 188 10.41 -29.17 -1.84
C VAL A 188 9.35 -28.06 -1.81
N LEU A 189 9.31 -27.21 -2.84
CA LEU A 189 8.36 -26.09 -2.97
C LEU A 189 6.92 -26.56 -3.19
N ALA A 190 6.74 -27.73 -3.83
CA ALA A 190 5.44 -28.35 -4.00
C ALA A 190 4.87 -28.99 -2.70
N ALA A 191 5.68 -29.13 -1.65
CA ALA A 191 5.22 -29.67 -0.38
C ALA A 191 4.56 -28.55 0.45
N GLU A 192 3.24 -28.63 0.64
CA GLU A 192 2.51 -27.67 1.48
C GLU A 192 3.08 -27.48 2.89
N PRO A 193 3.50 -28.55 3.61
CA PRO A 193 4.14 -28.38 4.92
C PRO A 193 5.40 -27.51 4.88
N PHE A 194 6.19 -27.57 3.79
CA PHE A 194 7.33 -26.70 3.60
C PHE A 194 6.88 -25.24 3.38
N ARG A 195 5.91 -25.01 2.48
CA ARG A 195 5.40 -23.65 2.19
C ARG A 195 4.85 -22.99 3.45
N LEU A 196 4.15 -23.74 4.28
CA LEU A 196 3.55 -23.23 5.52
C LEU A 196 4.60 -22.77 6.54
N VAL A 197 5.66 -23.56 6.74
CA VAL A 197 6.79 -23.18 7.61
C VAL A 197 7.53 -21.97 7.02
N TYR A 198 7.78 -21.97 5.71
CA TYR A 198 8.46 -20.86 5.04
C TYR A 198 7.66 -19.55 5.13
N ARG A 199 6.33 -19.61 4.91
CA ARG A 199 5.41 -18.46 4.97
C ARG A 199 5.43 -17.76 6.31
N ARG A 200 5.48 -18.53 7.41
CA ARG A 200 5.60 -18.00 8.77
C ARG A 200 6.89 -17.22 9.01
N SER A 201 7.97 -17.54 8.28
CA SER A 201 9.28 -16.88 8.44
C SER A 201 9.55 -15.77 7.43
N ALA A 202 9.14 -15.92 6.16
CA ALA A 202 9.56 -15.05 5.06
C ALA A 202 8.45 -14.68 4.07
N GLY A 203 7.18 -14.98 4.37
CA GLY A 203 6.07 -14.81 3.44
C GLY A 203 6.05 -15.87 2.33
N ASP A 204 5.24 -15.68 1.30
CA ASP A 204 5.08 -16.69 0.25
C ASP A 204 6.40 -16.95 -0.52
N PRO A 205 6.79 -18.22 -0.71
CA PRO A 205 7.97 -18.56 -1.49
C PRO A 205 7.75 -18.17 -2.95
N ARG A 206 8.60 -17.29 -3.48
CA ARG A 206 8.63 -16.92 -4.90
C ARG A 206 9.47 -17.92 -5.67
N GLU A 207 8.86 -18.59 -6.64
CA GLU A 207 9.50 -19.61 -7.47
C GLU A 207 10.06 -18.97 -8.74
N GLU A 208 11.38 -19.08 -8.94
CA GLU A 208 12.06 -18.59 -10.14
C GLU A 208 12.28 -19.74 -11.13
N ARG A 209 11.74 -19.61 -12.33
CA ARG A 209 11.95 -20.61 -13.39
C ARG A 209 13.34 -20.44 -13.99
N VAL A 210 14.16 -21.47 -13.87
CA VAL A 210 15.55 -21.46 -14.31
C VAL A 210 15.68 -22.19 -15.64
N HIS A 211 15.95 -21.42 -16.69
CA HIS A 211 16.07 -21.91 -18.06
C HIS A 211 17.52 -21.98 -18.58
N GLY A 212 18.47 -21.35 -17.87
CA GLY A 212 19.88 -21.28 -18.26
C GLY A 212 20.72 -20.44 -17.29
N SER A 213 22.03 -20.35 -17.55
CA SER A 213 23.01 -19.58 -16.77
C SER A 213 23.17 -18.16 -17.33
N PHE A 214 22.97 -17.14 -16.49
CA PHE A 214 23.06 -15.72 -16.86
C PHE A 214 23.93 -14.94 -15.86
N PRO A 215 25.26 -15.17 -15.82
CA PRO A 215 26.14 -14.66 -14.77
C PRO A 215 26.26 -13.12 -14.74
N ARG A 216 25.91 -12.44 -15.84
CA ARG A 216 25.94 -10.97 -15.92
C ARG A 216 24.78 -10.31 -15.18
N ASP A 217 23.69 -11.03 -14.95
CA ASP A 217 22.45 -10.47 -14.40
C ASP A 217 22.65 -9.96 -12.96
N LEU A 218 23.34 -10.72 -12.11
CA LEU A 218 23.53 -10.35 -10.69
C LEU A 218 24.39 -9.11 -10.52
N ARG A 219 25.45 -9.01 -11.32
CA ARG A 219 26.30 -7.83 -11.34
C ARG A 219 25.49 -6.62 -11.80
N TYR A 220 24.74 -6.77 -12.89
CA TYR A 220 23.90 -5.71 -13.42
C TYR A 220 22.79 -5.28 -12.44
N GLU A 221 22.13 -6.22 -11.75
CA GLU A 221 21.12 -5.92 -10.72
C GLU A 221 21.69 -5.04 -9.61
N THR A 222 22.94 -5.30 -9.20
CA THR A 222 23.63 -4.50 -8.18
C THR A 222 23.96 -3.10 -8.69
N GLU A 223 24.49 -2.99 -9.92
CA GLU A 223 24.81 -1.71 -10.57
C GLU A 223 23.53 -0.88 -10.81
N TYR A 224 22.46 -1.52 -11.27
CA TYR A 224 21.14 -0.91 -11.49
C TYR A 224 20.50 -0.42 -10.18
N ALA A 225 20.57 -1.21 -9.10
CA ALA A 225 20.09 -0.78 -7.78
C ALA A 225 20.88 0.42 -7.23
N GLN A 226 22.19 0.48 -7.46
CA GLN A 226 23.01 1.64 -7.11
C GLN A 226 22.60 2.88 -7.92
N ALA A 227 22.37 2.72 -9.23
CA ALA A 227 21.92 3.80 -10.09
C ALA A 227 20.54 4.33 -9.67
N LEU A 228 19.59 3.46 -9.33
CA LEU A 228 18.30 3.84 -8.73
C LEU A 228 18.47 4.62 -7.43
N GLY A 229 19.36 4.15 -6.56
CA GLY A 229 19.69 4.83 -5.30
C GLY A 229 20.22 6.25 -5.53
N VAL A 230 21.16 6.42 -6.46
CA VAL A 230 21.71 7.73 -6.81
C VAL A 230 20.66 8.65 -7.43
N ALA A 231 19.79 8.11 -8.30
CA ALA A 231 18.77 8.90 -9.00
C ALA A 231 17.60 9.32 -8.09
N TYR A 232 17.18 8.45 -7.17
CA TYR A 232 15.90 8.62 -6.45
C TYR A 232 15.99 8.73 -4.93
N ARG A 233 17.13 8.45 -4.26
CA ARG A 233 17.25 8.65 -2.80
C ARG A 233 17.28 10.10 -2.39
N ARG A 234 17.65 10.99 -3.30
CA ARG A 234 17.80 12.41 -3.00
C ARG A 234 16.67 13.21 -3.62
N THR A 235 16.02 14.04 -2.82
CA THR A 235 15.03 15.01 -3.28
C THR A 235 15.46 16.43 -2.95
N LYS A 236 15.09 17.39 -3.80
CA LYS A 236 15.28 18.81 -3.50
C LYS A 236 14.11 19.28 -2.66
N ILE A 237 14.37 19.68 -1.41
CA ILE A 237 13.35 20.23 -0.54
C ILE A 237 13.30 21.74 -0.77
N PHE A 238 12.09 22.22 -1.10
CA PHE A 238 11.85 23.62 -1.34
C PHE A 238 12.34 24.49 -0.16
N GLY A 239 13.12 25.53 -0.47
CA GLY A 239 13.65 26.48 0.52
C GLY A 239 14.93 26.09 1.25
N LEU A 240 15.35 24.81 1.17
CA LEU A 240 16.61 24.34 1.76
C LEU A 240 17.77 24.34 0.75
N ASP A 241 17.47 24.47 -0.56
CA ASP A 241 18.46 24.57 -1.63
C ASP A 241 19.41 25.79 -1.50
N GLU A 242 19.07 26.77 -0.65
CA GLU A 242 19.86 27.96 -0.37
C GLU A 242 21.04 27.70 0.60
N LEU A 243 21.07 26.54 1.27
CA LEU A 243 21.91 26.30 2.46
C LEU A 243 23.26 25.63 2.17
N SER A 244 23.39 24.93 1.05
CA SER A 244 24.58 24.11 0.79
C SER A 244 25.42 24.67 -0.37
N ARG A 245 26.70 24.96 -0.09
CA ARG A 245 27.71 25.30 -1.13
C ARG A 245 28.09 24.10 -2.00
N HIS A 246 27.80 22.88 -1.54
CA HIS A 246 27.92 21.60 -2.24
C HIS A 246 26.79 20.68 -1.74
N ASP A 247 25.97 20.11 -2.64
CA ASP A 247 24.77 19.27 -2.40
C ASP A 247 23.48 19.96 -1.90
N SER A 248 22.63 20.40 -2.86
CA SER A 248 21.26 20.88 -2.65
C SER A 248 20.21 19.74 -2.59
N ALA A 249 20.63 18.51 -2.28
CA ALA A 249 19.81 17.32 -2.47
C ALA A 249 19.77 16.51 -1.15
N TRP A 250 18.58 16.38 -0.57
CA TRP A 250 18.33 15.82 0.75
C TRP A 250 17.97 14.35 0.68
N ASP A 251 18.43 13.59 1.65
CA ASP A 251 18.13 12.17 1.77
C ASP A 251 16.66 11.96 2.14
N LEU A 252 15.92 11.24 1.28
CA LEU A 252 14.53 10.84 1.53
C LEU A 252 14.41 10.00 2.80
N ASP A 253 15.46 9.31 3.24
CA ASP A 253 15.52 8.59 4.53
C ASP A 253 15.13 9.50 5.71
N THR A 254 15.40 10.81 5.60
CA THR A 254 15.16 11.78 6.68
C THR A 254 13.90 12.65 6.46
N ALA A 255 13.39 12.70 5.23
CA ALA A 255 12.36 13.65 4.82
C ALA A 255 11.05 13.00 4.34
N TYR A 256 11.01 11.68 4.20
CA TYR A 256 9.79 10.96 3.85
C TYR A 256 8.77 11.01 4.99
N LEU A 257 7.56 11.45 4.67
CA LEU A 257 6.41 11.44 5.57
C LEU A 257 5.33 10.56 4.96
N SER A 258 4.99 9.47 5.65
CA SER A 258 3.90 8.57 5.25
C SER A 258 2.57 9.29 5.39
N LEU A 259 1.89 9.57 4.27
CA LEU A 259 0.60 10.27 4.27
C LEU A 259 -0.56 9.30 4.42
N GLU A 260 -1.73 9.82 4.80
CA GLU A 260 -2.95 9.03 4.78
C GLU A 260 -3.48 8.91 3.35
N ALA A 261 -3.94 7.71 3.03
CA ALA A 261 -4.77 7.46 1.88
C ALA A 261 -6.03 6.73 2.33
N GLN A 262 -7.08 6.89 1.54
CA GLN A 262 -8.31 6.16 1.73
C GLN A 262 -8.51 5.26 0.51
N ALA A 263 -8.82 3.99 0.76
CA ALA A 263 -9.34 3.15 -0.31
C ALA A 263 -10.68 3.73 -0.73
N GLN A 264 -10.90 3.93 -2.03
CA GLN A 264 -12.23 4.30 -2.49
C GLN A 264 -13.19 3.17 -2.09
N ALA A 265 -14.33 3.52 -1.49
CA ALA A 265 -15.31 2.54 -1.03
C ALA A 265 -15.72 1.69 -2.22
N GLN A 266 -15.16 0.48 -2.29
CA GLN A 266 -15.78 -0.59 -3.05
C GLN A 266 -17.12 -0.86 -2.37
N GLU A 267 -18.17 -1.09 -3.17
CA GLU A 267 -19.47 -1.60 -2.71
C GLU A 267 -19.28 -2.98 -2.04
N GLN A 268 -18.68 -3.00 -0.86
CA GLN A 268 -18.55 -4.15 0.05
C GLN A 268 -19.67 -3.99 1.07
N ALA A 269 -20.81 -4.64 0.82
CA ALA A 269 -22.07 -4.42 1.51
C ALA A 269 -22.09 -4.93 2.97
N LEU A 270 -21.01 -5.55 3.46
CA LEU A 270 -20.95 -6.13 4.81
C LEU A 270 -20.12 -5.36 5.82
N LYS A 271 -19.43 -4.27 5.43
CA LYS A 271 -18.84 -3.36 6.41
C LYS A 271 -19.86 -2.30 6.77
N LEU A 272 -20.28 -2.28 8.03
CA LEU A 272 -21.10 -1.23 8.67
C LEU A 272 -20.49 0.21 8.57
N ALA A 273 -19.42 0.42 7.80
CA ALA A 273 -18.73 1.69 7.62
C ALA A 273 -17.82 1.70 6.36
N PRO A 274 -17.61 2.87 5.73
CA PRO A 274 -16.62 3.04 4.66
C PRO A 274 -15.19 2.69 5.13
N PRO A 275 -14.29 2.25 4.24
CA PRO A 275 -12.91 1.97 4.58
C PRO A 275 -12.23 3.21 5.19
N LEU A 276 -11.68 3.03 6.39
CA LEU A 276 -11.03 4.09 7.15
C LEU A 276 -9.79 4.61 6.40
N PRO A 277 -9.48 5.91 6.51
CA PRO A 277 -8.16 6.43 6.18
C PRO A 277 -7.08 5.63 6.91
N GLN A 278 -6.05 5.22 6.18
CA GLN A 278 -4.90 4.49 6.71
C GLN A 278 -3.62 5.11 6.15
N ARG A 279 -2.48 4.86 6.81
CA ARG A 279 -1.18 5.26 6.24
C ARG A 279 -0.97 4.52 4.93
N ILE A 280 -0.47 5.22 3.92
CA ILE A 280 -0.25 4.67 2.58
C ILE A 280 0.65 3.43 2.62
N ASP A 281 1.64 3.43 3.51
CA ASP A 281 2.58 2.32 3.69
C ASP A 281 1.87 1.00 4.04
N ASP A 282 0.84 1.06 4.88
CA ASP A 282 0.05 -0.11 5.30
C ASP A 282 -0.86 -0.59 4.17
N LEU A 283 -1.42 0.35 3.39
CA LEU A 283 -2.33 0.04 2.30
C LEU A 283 -1.62 -0.64 1.11
N LEU A 284 -0.35 -0.31 0.84
CA LEU A 284 0.39 -0.85 -0.30
C LEU A 284 0.78 -2.33 -0.15
N VAL A 285 0.87 -2.86 1.07
CA VAL A 285 1.43 -4.20 1.32
C VAL A 285 0.59 -5.32 0.72
N GLY A 286 -0.71 -5.27 1.01
CA GLY A 286 -1.71 -6.27 0.62
C GLY A 286 -2.26 -6.07 -0.80
N ARG A 287 -1.85 -5.01 -1.50
CA ARG A 287 -2.38 -4.64 -2.81
C ARG A 287 -1.30 -4.80 -3.88
N PRO A 288 -1.38 -5.83 -4.74
CA PRO A 288 -0.36 -6.04 -5.77
C PRO A 288 -0.36 -4.94 -6.83
N ARG A 289 -1.51 -4.32 -7.10
CA ARG A 289 -1.69 -3.26 -8.10
C ARG A 289 -2.47 -2.11 -7.48
N VAL A 290 -1.93 -0.90 -7.57
CA VAL A 290 -2.49 0.30 -6.91
C VAL A 290 -2.51 1.47 -7.89
N LEU A 291 -3.66 2.12 -7.99
CA LEU A 291 -3.82 3.41 -8.68
C LEU A 291 -3.95 4.49 -7.61
N LEU A 292 -2.94 5.34 -7.51
CA LEU A 292 -2.85 6.38 -6.50
C LEU A 292 -3.32 7.72 -7.06
N ARG A 293 -4.50 8.16 -6.63
CA ARG A 293 -5.08 9.46 -6.94
C ARG A 293 -4.65 10.49 -5.91
N GLY A 294 -4.38 11.71 -6.35
CA GLY A 294 -4.11 12.82 -5.43
C GLY A 294 -3.85 14.14 -6.14
N GLU A 295 -4.03 15.24 -5.42
CA GLU A 295 -3.83 16.60 -5.94
C GLU A 295 -2.39 16.90 -6.39
N ALA A 296 -2.22 18.00 -7.10
CA ALA A 296 -0.90 18.54 -7.39
C ALA A 296 -0.15 18.84 -6.08
N GLY A 297 1.11 18.40 -5.98
CA GLY A 297 1.93 18.60 -4.77
C GLY A 297 1.58 17.69 -3.59
N ALA A 298 0.68 16.71 -3.75
CA ALA A 298 0.31 15.75 -2.70
C ALA A 298 1.39 14.69 -2.37
N GLY A 299 2.52 14.65 -3.09
CA GLY A 299 3.62 13.72 -2.80
C GLY A 299 3.61 12.38 -3.55
N LYS A 300 2.72 12.19 -4.53
CA LYS A 300 2.64 10.96 -5.38
C LYS A 300 3.99 10.52 -5.95
N THR A 301 4.68 11.42 -6.65
CA THR A 301 5.99 11.15 -7.26
C THR A 301 7.06 10.89 -6.20
N THR A 302 7.01 11.60 -5.07
CA THR A 302 7.92 11.39 -3.94
C THR A 302 7.79 9.98 -3.36
N LEU A 303 6.57 9.46 -3.23
CA LEU A 303 6.32 8.09 -2.79
C LEU A 303 6.92 7.07 -3.77
N LEU A 304 6.71 7.23 -5.08
CA LEU A 304 7.28 6.33 -6.09
C LEU A 304 8.82 6.34 -6.05
N TRP A 305 9.44 7.51 -5.92
CA TRP A 305 10.90 7.63 -5.82
C TRP A 305 11.44 6.95 -4.56
N TRP A 306 10.77 7.15 -3.43
CA TRP A 306 11.11 6.49 -2.17
C TRP A 306 11.00 4.97 -2.30
N LEU A 307 9.93 4.44 -2.90
CA LEU A 307 9.80 3.01 -3.19
C LEU A 307 10.93 2.50 -4.11
N ALA A 308 11.26 3.23 -5.18
CA ALA A 308 12.31 2.85 -6.13
C ALA A 308 13.69 2.76 -5.45
N ALA A 309 14.01 3.74 -4.61
CA ALA A 309 15.28 3.83 -3.90
C ALA A 309 15.43 2.79 -2.77
N HIS A 310 14.36 2.54 -2.02
CA HIS A 310 14.41 1.72 -0.81
C HIS A 310 14.14 0.24 -1.07
N ALA A 311 13.22 -0.10 -2.00
CA ALA A 311 12.94 -1.50 -2.32
C ALA A 311 14.17 -2.20 -2.92
N SER A 312 14.89 -1.51 -3.83
CA SER A 312 16.11 -2.00 -4.46
C SER A 312 17.28 -2.11 -3.46
N ALA A 313 17.40 -1.15 -2.54
CA ALA A 313 18.44 -1.15 -1.52
C ALA A 313 18.13 -2.04 -0.30
N ARG A 314 16.91 -2.57 -0.22
CA ARG A 314 16.37 -3.38 0.87
C ARG A 314 16.33 -2.66 2.22
N THR A 315 15.93 -1.40 2.20
CA THR A 315 15.85 -0.51 3.37
C THR A 315 14.42 -0.19 3.77
N LEU A 316 13.41 -0.85 3.19
CA LEU A 316 12.03 -0.71 3.65
C LEU A 316 11.84 -1.46 4.97
N GLU A 317 11.18 -0.83 5.92
CA GLU A 317 10.89 -1.38 7.25
C GLU A 317 9.38 -1.58 7.45
N GLY A 318 9.01 -2.24 8.56
CA GLY A 318 7.61 -2.41 8.96
C GLY A 318 6.76 -3.09 7.88
N ALA A 319 5.61 -2.48 7.59
CA ALA A 319 4.62 -2.99 6.65
C ALA A 319 5.20 -3.20 5.24
N LEU A 320 6.10 -2.34 4.80
CA LEU A 320 6.65 -2.34 3.44
C LEU A 320 7.84 -3.28 3.22
N ALA A 321 8.34 -3.91 4.29
CA ALA A 321 9.45 -4.87 4.20
C ALA A 321 9.28 -5.97 3.12
N PRO A 322 8.07 -6.48 2.80
CA PRO A 322 7.87 -7.48 1.73
C PRO A 322 8.17 -6.98 0.30
N LEU A 323 8.24 -5.66 0.10
CA LEU A 323 8.66 -5.07 -1.18
C LEU A 323 10.19 -5.10 -1.36
N ASN A 324 10.96 -5.32 -0.28
CA ASN A 324 12.40 -5.47 -0.39
C ASN A 324 12.78 -6.65 -1.28
N GLY A 325 13.76 -6.43 -2.17
CA GLY A 325 14.23 -7.46 -3.10
C GLY A 325 13.41 -7.58 -4.38
N LEU A 326 12.36 -6.76 -4.55
CA LEU A 326 11.82 -6.45 -5.87
C LEU A 326 12.76 -5.49 -6.61
N ILE A 327 12.74 -5.55 -7.94
CA ILE A 327 13.48 -4.69 -8.86
C ILE A 327 12.54 -3.60 -9.38
N PRO A 328 12.74 -2.33 -8.99
CA PRO A 328 11.91 -1.23 -9.45
C PRO A 328 12.18 -0.88 -10.91
N PHE A 329 11.13 -0.85 -11.73
CA PHE A 329 11.13 -0.28 -13.07
C PHE A 329 10.36 1.04 -13.03
N MET A 330 11.09 2.15 -13.02
CA MET A 330 10.51 3.48 -13.00
C MET A 330 10.16 3.89 -14.43
N VAL A 331 8.89 4.20 -14.69
CA VAL A 331 8.37 4.67 -15.98
C VAL A 331 7.83 6.09 -15.80
N PRO A 332 8.69 7.12 -15.97
CA PRO A 332 8.27 8.52 -15.90
C PRO A 332 7.60 8.94 -17.22
N LEU A 333 6.27 8.89 -17.28
CA LEU A 333 5.50 9.14 -18.51
C LEU A 333 5.75 10.56 -19.07
N ARG A 334 5.90 11.54 -18.17
CA ARG A 334 6.28 12.92 -18.52
C ARG A 334 7.57 13.02 -19.34
N THR A 335 8.59 12.25 -18.96
CA THR A 335 9.94 12.30 -19.56
C THR A 335 9.96 11.55 -20.88
N LEU A 336 9.29 10.40 -20.96
CA LEU A 336 9.14 9.65 -22.21
C LEU A 336 8.45 10.49 -23.27
N ARG A 337 7.37 11.18 -22.91
CA ARG A 337 6.63 12.06 -23.82
C ARG A 337 7.46 13.26 -24.27
N ALA A 338 8.18 13.93 -23.36
CA ALA A 338 9.04 15.06 -23.72
C ALA A 338 10.16 14.68 -24.72
N ARG A 339 10.61 13.42 -24.69
CA ARG A 339 11.58 12.84 -25.62
C ARG A 339 10.95 12.32 -26.92
N GLY A 340 9.62 12.29 -27.02
CA GLY A 340 8.91 11.66 -28.13
C GLY A 340 9.09 10.14 -28.19
N ALA A 341 9.34 9.50 -27.04
CA ALA A 341 9.49 8.05 -26.93
C ALA A 341 8.14 7.35 -26.82
N ALA A 342 8.04 6.14 -27.39
CA ALA A 342 6.88 5.27 -27.21
C ALA A 342 6.86 4.63 -25.80
N PHE A 343 5.72 4.03 -25.41
CA PHE A 343 5.64 3.25 -24.17
C PHE A 343 6.61 2.06 -24.22
N PRO A 344 7.42 1.85 -23.15
CA PRO A 344 8.52 0.90 -23.20
C PRO A 344 8.02 -0.55 -23.19
N GLY A 345 8.52 -1.36 -24.13
CA GLY A 345 8.37 -2.81 -24.06
C GLY A 345 9.19 -3.43 -22.91
N PRO A 346 9.04 -4.74 -22.62
CA PRO A 346 9.77 -5.40 -21.53
C PRO A 346 11.29 -5.21 -21.58
N ALA A 347 11.90 -5.18 -22.77
CA ALA A 347 13.33 -5.00 -22.94
C ALA A 347 13.81 -3.55 -22.70
N GLU A 348 12.89 -2.58 -22.78
CA GLU A 348 13.18 -1.15 -22.69
C GLU A 348 12.93 -0.58 -21.29
N LEU A 349 12.23 -1.32 -20.43
CA LEU A 349 11.88 -0.90 -19.06
C LEU A 349 13.08 -0.46 -18.23
N SER A 350 14.24 -1.11 -18.38
CA SER A 350 15.46 -0.75 -17.64
C SER A 350 16.04 0.59 -18.06
N GLY A 351 15.75 1.04 -19.29
CA GLY A 351 16.21 2.31 -19.84
C GLY A 351 15.18 3.43 -19.74
N ALA A 352 13.92 3.12 -19.42
CA ALA A 352 12.82 4.08 -19.42
C ALA A 352 13.07 5.32 -18.53
N ALA A 353 13.77 5.11 -17.41
CA ALA A 353 14.13 6.16 -16.46
C ALA A 353 15.38 6.98 -16.82
N GLY A 354 16.11 6.63 -17.90
CA GLY A 354 17.35 7.33 -18.26
C GLY A 354 18.45 7.25 -17.20
N LEU A 355 18.59 6.10 -16.52
CA LEU A 355 19.59 5.92 -15.48
C LEU A 355 21.01 5.86 -16.07
N VAL A 356 21.98 6.46 -15.37
CA VAL A 356 23.40 6.35 -15.70
C VAL A 356 23.92 4.99 -15.23
N VAL A 357 23.73 3.98 -16.06
CA VAL A 357 24.15 2.58 -15.84
C VAL A 357 24.53 1.94 -17.19
N ASP A 358 25.36 0.91 -17.17
CA ASP A 358 25.70 0.15 -18.38
C ASP A 358 24.46 -0.45 -19.05
N ALA A 359 24.58 -0.89 -20.31
CA ALA A 359 23.47 -1.54 -20.99
C ALA A 359 23.06 -2.84 -20.29
N ALA A 360 21.75 -3.01 -20.05
CA ALA A 360 21.21 -4.23 -19.47
C ALA A 360 21.60 -5.49 -20.29
N PRO A 361 21.92 -6.61 -19.64
CA PRO A 361 22.07 -7.88 -20.33
C PRO A 361 20.83 -8.23 -21.14
N GLN A 362 21.02 -8.85 -22.30
CA GLN A 362 19.91 -9.19 -23.19
C GLN A 362 18.84 -10.03 -22.47
N GLY A 363 17.59 -9.56 -22.51
CA GLY A 363 16.43 -10.22 -21.91
C GLY A 363 16.36 -10.16 -20.37
N TRP A 364 17.25 -9.42 -19.69
CA TRP A 364 17.28 -9.33 -18.23
C TRP A 364 15.94 -8.87 -17.63
N ALA A 365 15.39 -7.76 -18.12
CA ALA A 365 14.13 -7.23 -17.61
C ALA A 365 12.96 -8.22 -17.80
N GLY A 366 12.95 -8.95 -18.92
CA GLY A 366 11.99 -10.04 -19.15
C GLY A 366 12.10 -11.15 -18.10
N ARG A 367 13.33 -11.59 -17.77
CA ARG A 367 13.55 -12.59 -16.72
C ARG A 367 13.13 -12.10 -15.34
N VAL A 368 13.34 -10.82 -15.02
CA VAL A 368 12.89 -10.20 -13.76
C VAL A 368 11.36 -10.20 -13.66
N LEU A 369 10.67 -9.86 -14.76
CA LEU A 369 9.21 -9.89 -14.86
C LEU A 369 8.65 -11.32 -14.72
N GLU A 370 9.24 -12.29 -15.42
CA GLU A 370 8.83 -13.72 -15.35
C GLU A 370 9.06 -14.31 -13.95
N ALA A 371 10.10 -13.88 -13.25
CA ALA A 371 10.38 -14.29 -11.87
C ALA A 371 9.43 -13.63 -10.84
N GLY A 372 8.49 -12.76 -11.25
CA GLY A 372 7.62 -12.03 -10.33
C GLY A 372 8.37 -11.10 -9.38
N ARG A 373 9.57 -10.65 -9.79
CA ARG A 373 10.41 -9.74 -9.00
C ARG A 373 10.28 -8.28 -9.44
N ALA A 374 9.47 -7.98 -10.46
CA ALA A 374 9.29 -6.63 -10.95
C ALA A 374 8.35 -5.81 -10.03
N LEU A 375 8.81 -4.60 -9.69
CA LEU A 375 7.98 -3.54 -9.12
C LEU A 375 7.87 -2.42 -10.17
N LEU A 376 6.76 -2.37 -10.89
CA LEU A 376 6.50 -1.36 -11.90
C LEU A 376 5.97 -0.08 -11.24
N LEU A 377 6.65 1.04 -11.48
CA LEU A 377 6.34 2.35 -10.91
C LEU A 377 6.02 3.31 -12.04
N VAL A 378 4.75 3.54 -12.32
CA VAL A 378 4.28 4.39 -13.43
C VAL A 378 3.93 5.78 -12.89
N ASP A 379 4.72 6.79 -13.22
CA ASP A 379 4.52 8.16 -12.70
C ASP A 379 3.88 9.08 -13.74
N GLY A 380 2.71 9.63 -13.39
CA GLY A 380 2.05 10.71 -14.11
C GLY A 380 1.20 10.26 -15.29
N LEU A 381 0.21 9.38 -15.07
CA LEU A 381 -0.78 9.02 -16.10
C LEU A 381 -1.60 10.23 -16.58
N ASP A 382 -1.76 11.24 -15.74
CA ASP A 382 -2.44 12.51 -16.09
C ASP A 382 -1.67 13.34 -17.12
N GLU A 383 -0.38 13.08 -17.30
CA GLU A 383 0.50 13.78 -18.27
C GLU A 383 0.39 13.17 -19.68
N VAL A 384 -0.36 12.07 -19.83
CA VAL A 384 -0.72 11.47 -21.13
C VAL A 384 -1.97 12.18 -21.67
N PRO A 385 -1.92 12.74 -22.91
CA PRO A 385 -3.06 13.38 -23.54
C PRO A 385 -4.25 12.43 -23.64
N PRO A 386 -5.51 12.93 -23.57
CA PRO A 386 -6.70 12.09 -23.69
C PRO A 386 -6.69 11.13 -24.88
N GLU A 387 -6.16 11.57 -26.02
CA GLU A 387 -6.06 10.81 -27.28
C GLU A 387 -5.11 9.59 -27.18
N GLU A 388 -4.12 9.64 -26.27
CA GLU A 388 -3.10 8.59 -26.09
C GLU A 388 -3.37 7.73 -24.83
N ARG A 389 -4.35 8.09 -23.99
CA ARG A 389 -4.64 7.35 -22.75
C ARG A 389 -5.07 5.91 -23.01
N GLU A 390 -5.81 5.65 -24.08
CA GLU A 390 -6.19 4.28 -24.48
C GLU A 390 -4.96 3.44 -24.84
N GLN A 391 -3.93 4.05 -25.43
CA GLN A 391 -2.67 3.38 -25.73
C GLN A 391 -1.89 3.07 -24.44
N ALA A 392 -1.85 4.01 -23.48
CA ALA A 392 -1.24 3.81 -22.18
C ALA A 392 -1.93 2.68 -21.39
N HIS A 393 -3.27 2.67 -21.38
CA HIS A 393 -4.08 1.59 -20.81
C HIS A 393 -3.73 0.26 -21.46
N THR A 394 -3.83 0.17 -22.78
CA THR A 394 -3.56 -1.06 -23.54
C THR A 394 -2.15 -1.60 -23.28
N TRP A 395 -1.15 -0.73 -23.27
CA TRP A 395 0.23 -1.09 -22.95
C TRP A 395 0.36 -1.70 -21.55
N LEU A 396 -0.23 -1.03 -20.55
CA LEU A 396 -0.16 -1.48 -19.16
C LEU A 396 -0.91 -2.81 -18.98
N SER A 397 -2.12 -2.94 -19.53
CA SER A 397 -2.94 -4.17 -19.47
C SER A 397 -2.21 -5.35 -20.12
N GLN A 398 -1.61 -5.16 -21.30
CA GLN A 398 -0.86 -6.22 -21.99
C GLN A 398 0.37 -6.67 -21.20
N LEU A 399 1.09 -5.72 -20.59
CA LEU A 399 2.27 -6.03 -19.78
C LEU A 399 1.89 -6.82 -18.52
N LEU A 400 0.85 -6.38 -17.80
CA LEU A 400 0.40 -7.01 -16.55
C LEU A 400 -0.28 -8.36 -16.80
N ALA A 401 -1.03 -8.51 -17.91
CA ALA A 401 -1.60 -9.80 -18.30
C ALA A 401 -0.53 -10.83 -18.65
N ARG A 402 0.57 -10.42 -19.29
CA ARG A 402 1.70 -11.32 -19.62
C ARG A 402 2.54 -11.69 -18.40
N TYR A 403 2.62 -10.81 -17.40
CA TYR A 403 3.43 -10.97 -16.19
C TYR A 403 2.60 -10.70 -14.92
N PRO A 404 1.68 -11.61 -14.54
CA PRO A 404 0.71 -11.37 -13.47
C PRO A 404 1.33 -11.19 -12.08
N GLY A 405 2.53 -11.73 -11.86
CA GLY A 405 3.29 -11.56 -10.61
C GLY A 405 3.96 -10.19 -10.44
N THR A 406 3.81 -9.28 -11.42
CA THR A 406 4.36 -7.92 -11.35
C THR A 406 3.56 -7.07 -10.37
N ARG A 407 4.22 -6.50 -9.37
CA ARG A 407 3.61 -5.46 -8.54
C ARG A 407 3.61 -4.14 -9.29
N CYS A 408 2.55 -3.36 -9.20
CA CYS A 408 2.42 -2.10 -9.92
C CYS A 408 1.85 -0.99 -9.04
N VAL A 409 2.49 0.18 -9.05
CA VAL A 409 1.95 1.42 -8.48
C VAL A 409 1.93 2.46 -9.59
N ALA A 410 0.74 2.97 -9.91
CA ALA A 410 0.53 4.00 -10.92
C ALA A 410 -0.04 5.27 -10.26
N THR A 411 0.36 6.45 -10.71
CA THR A 411 -0.10 7.73 -10.15
C THR A 411 -0.91 8.55 -11.15
N VAL A 412 -1.96 9.21 -10.66
CA VAL A 412 -2.85 10.05 -11.47
C VAL A 412 -3.44 11.20 -10.65
N ARG A 413 -3.94 12.26 -11.31
CA ARG A 413 -4.77 13.31 -10.69
C ARG A 413 -6.22 12.85 -10.51
N PRO A 414 -6.99 13.41 -9.55
CA PRO A 414 -8.30 12.88 -9.20
C PRO A 414 -9.30 12.81 -10.36
N LEU A 415 -9.31 13.79 -11.26
CA LEU A 415 -10.28 13.89 -12.37
C LEU A 415 -9.66 13.55 -13.74
N ALA A 416 -8.39 13.14 -13.79
CA ALA A 416 -7.72 12.92 -15.07
C ALA A 416 -8.16 11.64 -15.78
N VAL A 417 -8.70 10.66 -15.04
CA VAL A 417 -9.28 9.43 -15.59
C VAL A 417 -10.57 9.11 -14.85
N GLU A 418 -11.51 8.47 -15.54
CA GLU A 418 -12.79 8.03 -14.97
C GLU A 418 -12.57 7.17 -13.71
N ALA A 419 -13.59 7.10 -12.85
CA ALA A 419 -13.60 6.12 -11.78
C ALA A 419 -13.54 4.70 -12.38
N ASP A 420 -12.81 3.79 -11.72
CA ASP A 420 -12.64 2.39 -12.13
C ASP A 420 -11.86 2.17 -13.43
N TRP A 421 -11.09 3.16 -13.91
CA TRP A 421 -10.41 3.10 -15.22
C TRP A 421 -9.48 1.89 -15.39
N LEU A 422 -8.82 1.43 -14.33
CA LEU A 422 -7.95 0.24 -14.32
C LEU A 422 -8.54 -0.92 -13.52
N ARG A 423 -9.85 -0.90 -13.28
CA ARG A 423 -10.52 -1.91 -12.46
C ARG A 423 -10.47 -3.30 -13.09
N SER A 424 -10.55 -3.40 -14.42
CA SER A 424 -10.40 -4.67 -15.16
C SER A 424 -9.03 -5.32 -15.01
N GLU A 425 -8.04 -4.58 -14.50
CA GLU A 425 -6.65 -4.97 -14.33
C GLU A 425 -6.33 -5.20 -12.84
N ASP A 426 -7.35 -5.40 -12.00
CA ASP A 426 -7.25 -5.64 -10.55
C ASP A 426 -6.56 -4.52 -9.77
N PHE A 427 -6.66 -3.26 -10.23
CA PHE A 427 -6.12 -2.12 -9.49
C PHE A 427 -7.02 -1.75 -8.31
N ALA A 428 -6.42 -1.65 -7.14
CA ALA A 428 -7.04 -0.98 -6.01
C ALA A 428 -6.84 0.54 -6.13
N GLU A 429 -7.94 1.29 -6.13
CA GLU A 429 -7.89 2.75 -6.15
C GLU A 429 -7.70 3.32 -4.75
N LEU A 430 -6.63 4.09 -4.56
CA LEU A 430 -6.32 4.79 -3.32
C LEU A 430 -6.30 6.30 -3.58
N ARG A 431 -7.02 7.06 -2.75
CA ARG A 431 -6.97 8.52 -2.77
C ARG A 431 -6.07 9.01 -1.64
N LEU A 432 -4.97 9.69 -1.99
CA LEU A 432 -4.16 10.44 -1.02
C LEU A 432 -5.00 11.58 -0.44
N LEU A 433 -5.03 11.63 0.89
CA LEU A 433 -5.74 12.66 1.63
C LEU A 433 -4.82 13.86 1.89
N PRO A 434 -5.38 15.07 2.09
CA PRO A 434 -4.61 16.22 2.53
C PRO A 434 -3.91 15.95 3.88
N MET A 435 -2.76 16.58 4.12
CA MET A 435 -2.04 16.43 5.39
C MET A 435 -2.92 16.86 6.57
N ARG A 436 -2.98 16.01 7.59
CA ARG A 436 -3.62 16.36 8.86
C ARG A 436 -2.74 17.35 9.63
N ASN A 437 -3.30 17.93 10.68
CA ASN A 437 -2.55 18.84 11.55
C ASN A 437 -1.28 18.18 12.12
N ASP A 438 -1.38 16.93 12.55
CA ASP A 438 -0.23 16.18 13.08
C ASP A 438 0.83 15.94 12.01
N ASP A 439 0.41 15.71 10.75
CA ASP A 439 1.30 15.53 9.61
C ASP A 439 2.00 16.86 9.24
N ILE A 440 1.29 17.99 9.32
CA ILE A 440 1.87 19.32 9.15
C ILE A 440 2.95 19.57 10.21
N GLN A 441 2.67 19.27 11.48
CA GLN A 441 3.66 19.45 12.57
C GLN A 441 4.87 18.52 12.39
N ALA A 442 4.63 17.25 12.02
CA ALA A 442 5.71 16.32 11.70
C ALA A 442 6.57 16.81 10.53
N PHE A 443 5.93 17.36 9.49
CA PHE A 443 6.61 17.93 8.32
C PHE A 443 7.48 19.13 8.71
N VAL A 444 6.94 20.07 9.50
CA VAL A 444 7.68 21.25 9.99
C VAL A 444 8.92 20.81 10.77
N SER A 445 8.77 19.84 11.69
CA SER A 445 9.90 19.33 12.46
C SER A 445 10.94 18.63 11.60
N CYS A 446 10.53 17.83 10.61
CA CYS A 446 11.44 17.19 9.66
C CYS A 446 12.19 18.23 8.80
N TRP A 447 11.49 19.26 8.34
CA TRP A 447 12.08 20.35 7.54
C TRP A 447 13.11 21.15 8.35
N HIS A 448 12.80 21.51 9.59
CA HIS A 448 13.75 22.24 10.45
C HIS A 448 14.91 21.35 10.89
N ARG A 449 14.69 20.05 11.13
CA ARG A 449 15.78 19.08 11.37
C ARG A 449 16.72 19.00 10.19
N ALA A 450 16.19 18.96 8.97
CA ALA A 450 16.98 19.08 7.76
C ALA A 450 17.76 20.42 7.78
N ALA A 451 17.10 21.56 7.95
CA ALA A 451 17.77 22.86 8.01
C ALA A 451 18.96 22.92 8.99
N ARG A 452 18.85 22.31 10.17
CA ARG A 452 19.94 22.24 11.17
C ARG A 452 21.16 21.46 10.69
N LEU A 453 20.96 20.38 9.94
CA LEU A 453 22.07 19.57 9.40
C LEU A 453 22.93 20.36 8.40
N SER A 454 22.37 21.40 7.77
CA SER A 454 23.07 22.22 6.78
C SER A 454 23.83 23.42 7.36
N GLU A 455 23.47 23.93 8.55
CA GLU A 455 24.11 25.09 9.18
C GLU A 455 24.25 24.88 10.70
N GLN A 456 25.47 24.59 11.17
CA GLN A 456 25.76 24.32 12.58
C GLN A 456 25.75 25.58 13.48
N ASP A 457 25.82 26.78 12.88
CA ASP A 457 26.05 28.05 13.61
C ASP A 457 24.76 28.82 14.00
N ASP A 458 23.55 28.36 13.61
CA ASP A 458 22.27 29.11 13.82
C ASP A 458 21.14 28.22 14.43
N VAL A 459 21.51 27.19 15.21
CA VAL A 459 20.57 26.17 15.74
C VAL A 459 19.53 26.77 16.69
N GLU A 460 19.94 27.68 17.60
CA GLU A 460 19.03 28.31 18.58
C GLU A 460 17.91 29.11 17.89
N ARG A 461 18.25 29.87 16.84
CA ARG A 461 17.26 30.61 16.03
C ARG A 461 16.33 29.68 15.28
N LEU A 462 16.84 28.57 14.74
CA LEU A 462 16.03 27.58 14.04
C LEU A 462 15.04 26.88 14.97
N ASP A 463 15.39 26.70 16.25
CA ASP A 463 14.49 26.18 17.29
C ASP A 463 13.38 27.18 17.62
N GLU A 464 13.70 28.48 17.75
CA GLU A 464 12.70 29.53 17.96
C GLU A 464 11.73 29.64 16.77
N LEU A 465 12.24 29.58 15.54
CA LEU A 465 11.43 29.63 14.33
C LEU A 465 10.55 28.38 14.16
N GLU A 466 11.05 27.18 14.50
CA GLU A 466 10.24 25.94 14.49
C GLU A 466 9.06 26.09 15.45
N GLN A 467 9.33 26.51 16.70
CA GLN A 467 8.30 26.67 17.73
C GLN A 467 7.28 27.77 17.37
N ASP A 468 7.74 28.89 16.80
CA ASP A 468 6.87 29.96 16.35
C ASP A 468 5.97 29.51 15.20
N LEU A 469 6.52 28.85 14.16
CA LEU A 469 5.74 28.38 13.02
C LEU A 469 4.73 27.30 13.43
N SER A 470 5.12 26.35 14.29
CA SER A 470 4.21 25.36 14.87
C SER A 470 3.04 26.03 15.59
N ARG A 471 3.28 27.08 16.37
CA ARG A 471 2.24 27.85 17.06
C ARG A 471 1.35 28.64 16.09
N GLN A 472 1.93 29.25 15.05
CA GLN A 472 1.16 29.94 14.01
C GLN A 472 0.22 28.98 13.29
N PHE A 473 0.67 27.76 12.99
CA PHE A 473 -0.20 26.71 12.45
C PHE A 473 -1.28 26.31 13.44
N GLU A 474 -1.02 26.20 14.75
CA GLU A 474 -2.08 25.90 15.73
C GLU A 474 -3.15 27.00 15.82
N GLN A 475 -2.76 28.27 15.67
CA GLN A 475 -3.63 29.43 15.90
C GLN A 475 -4.36 29.93 14.65
N ASN A 476 -3.82 29.70 13.44
CA ASN A 476 -4.35 30.25 12.19
C ASN A 476 -4.88 29.15 11.25
N SER A 477 -6.20 28.99 11.20
CA SER A 477 -6.85 28.00 10.32
C SER A 477 -6.59 28.24 8.84
N THR A 478 -6.61 29.50 8.38
CA THR A 478 -6.34 29.86 6.99
C THR A 478 -4.94 29.45 6.55
N LEU A 479 -3.95 29.63 7.44
CA LEU A 479 -2.57 29.21 7.18
C LEU A 479 -2.44 27.68 7.17
N ARG A 480 -3.16 26.96 8.05
CA ARG A 480 -3.21 25.48 8.01
C ARG A 480 -3.81 24.96 6.71
N ASP A 481 -4.94 25.53 6.29
CA ASP A 481 -5.62 25.12 5.06
C ASP A 481 -4.73 25.32 3.84
N LEU A 482 -3.88 26.34 3.87
CA LEU A 482 -2.85 26.57 2.85
C LEU A 482 -1.72 25.52 2.89
N ALA A 483 -1.36 25.00 4.06
CA ALA A 483 -0.28 24.03 4.26
C ALA A 483 -0.70 22.56 4.14
N ARG A 484 -1.95 22.26 3.76
CA ARG A 484 -2.44 20.87 3.64
C ARG A 484 -1.76 20.02 2.55
N THR A 485 -0.90 20.62 1.72
CA THR A 485 -0.06 19.88 0.77
C THR A 485 1.42 19.99 1.15
N PRO A 486 2.22 18.91 1.06
CA PRO A 486 3.64 18.92 1.41
C PRO A 486 4.43 20.05 0.75
N LEU A 487 4.15 20.36 -0.51
CA LEU A 487 4.81 21.47 -1.22
C LEU A 487 4.54 22.81 -0.54
N LEU A 488 3.27 23.15 -0.29
CA LEU A 488 2.92 24.45 0.26
C LEU A 488 3.43 24.59 1.70
N CYS A 489 3.41 23.50 2.46
CA CYS A 489 4.04 23.46 3.78
C CYS A 489 5.54 23.80 3.68
N ALA A 490 6.28 23.17 2.74
CA ALA A 490 7.69 23.48 2.51
C ALA A 490 7.93 24.94 2.09
N VAL A 491 7.07 25.51 1.23
CA VAL A 491 7.11 26.93 0.82
C VAL A 491 6.91 27.84 2.02
N ILE A 492 5.97 27.52 2.91
CA ILE A 492 5.69 28.28 4.12
C ILE A 492 6.89 28.21 5.08
N CYS A 493 7.46 27.03 5.32
CA CYS A 493 8.67 26.87 6.15
C CYS A 493 9.83 27.73 5.62
N ALA A 494 10.06 27.69 4.31
CA ALA A 494 11.09 28.47 3.64
C ALA A 494 10.90 29.99 3.81
N LEU A 495 9.67 30.47 3.58
CA LEU A 495 9.33 31.89 3.67
C LEU A 495 9.36 32.40 5.12
N HIS A 496 8.82 31.61 6.07
CA HIS A 496 8.80 31.94 7.50
C HIS A 496 10.21 32.16 8.01
N ARG A 497 11.11 31.22 7.71
CA ARG A 497 12.54 31.33 8.06
C ARG A 497 13.18 32.59 7.45
N ARG A 498 12.90 32.88 6.17
CA ARG A 498 13.57 33.97 5.46
C ARG A 498 13.04 35.35 5.83
N ARG A 499 11.82 35.45 6.33
CA ARG A 499 11.18 36.71 6.74
C ARG A 499 11.10 36.87 8.25
N ASP A 500 11.86 36.11 9.04
CA ASP A 500 11.88 36.21 10.52
C ASP A 500 10.46 36.14 11.12
N GLY A 501 9.66 35.17 10.68
CA GLY A 501 8.34 34.89 11.25
C GLY A 501 7.14 35.50 10.53
N PHE A 502 7.34 36.40 9.55
CA PHE A 502 6.24 37.06 8.84
C PHE A 502 5.75 36.29 7.61
N LEU A 503 4.52 35.78 7.66
CA LEU A 503 3.89 35.04 6.58
C LEU A 503 2.79 35.84 5.85
N PRO A 504 2.64 35.68 4.52
CA PRO A 504 1.53 36.28 3.77
C PRO A 504 0.17 35.65 4.12
N GLU A 505 -0.88 36.47 4.11
CA GLU A 505 -2.24 36.07 4.49
C GLU A 505 -3.02 35.32 3.39
N THR A 506 -2.57 35.35 2.13
CA THR A 506 -3.28 34.72 1.00
C THR A 506 -2.36 33.82 0.18
N ARG A 507 -2.94 32.76 -0.38
CA ARG A 507 -2.27 31.83 -1.31
C ARG A 507 -1.55 32.55 -2.46
N TRP A 508 -2.19 33.59 -2.99
CA TRP A 508 -1.62 34.46 -4.01
C TRP A 508 -0.34 35.18 -3.57
N LYS A 509 -0.40 35.87 -2.42
CA LYS A 509 0.76 36.59 -1.87
C LYS A 509 1.87 35.61 -1.47
N LEU A 510 1.51 34.38 -1.09
CA LEU A 510 2.47 33.30 -0.83
C LEU A 510 3.24 32.94 -2.11
N TYR A 511 2.55 32.63 -3.21
CA TYR A 511 3.23 32.29 -4.48
C TYR A 511 4.09 33.43 -5.01
N ARG A 512 3.58 34.67 -4.99
CA ARG A 512 4.36 35.84 -5.40
C ARG A 512 5.61 36.02 -4.53
N SER A 513 5.45 35.92 -3.20
CA SER A 513 6.57 36.03 -2.27
C SER A 513 7.58 34.90 -2.45
N ALA A 514 7.13 33.68 -2.74
CA ALA A 514 7.99 32.54 -3.04
C ALA A 514 8.74 32.72 -4.36
N LEU A 515 8.09 33.27 -5.39
CA LEU A 515 8.72 33.56 -6.69
C LEU A 515 9.80 34.64 -6.55
N GLU A 516 9.47 35.77 -5.89
CA GLU A 516 10.42 36.83 -5.55
C GLU A 516 11.58 36.29 -4.71
N MET A 517 11.28 35.34 -3.80
CA MET A 517 12.29 34.70 -2.96
C MET A 517 13.32 33.93 -3.82
N LEU A 518 12.84 33.12 -4.76
CA LEU A 518 13.65 32.27 -5.63
C LEU A 518 14.44 33.08 -6.67
N LEU A 519 13.79 34.04 -7.31
CA LEU A 519 14.40 34.87 -8.36
C LEU A 519 15.29 35.99 -7.80
N GLY A 520 14.97 36.56 -6.63
CA GLY A 520 15.50 37.87 -6.22
C GLY A 520 16.80 37.91 -5.44
N ASN A 521 17.33 36.79 -4.92
CA ASN A 521 18.44 36.86 -3.95
C ASN A 521 19.58 35.85 -4.10
N ARG A 522 19.62 35.01 -5.15
CA ARG A 522 20.79 34.13 -5.35
C ARG A 522 22.09 34.90 -5.65
N ASP A 523 22.00 36.11 -6.21
CA ASP A 523 23.19 36.88 -6.64
C ASP A 523 23.70 37.92 -5.64
N ARG A 524 22.83 38.59 -4.87
CA ARG A 524 23.26 39.67 -3.95
C ARG A 524 24.08 39.22 -2.73
N ARG A 525 23.89 37.99 -2.24
CA ARG A 525 24.64 37.46 -1.08
C ARG A 525 26.01 36.86 -1.43
N ARG A 526 26.28 36.54 -2.71
CA ARG A 526 27.52 35.86 -3.11
C ARG A 526 28.69 36.78 -3.45
N ARG A 527 28.51 38.10 -3.61
CA ARG A 527 29.59 39.08 -3.97
C ARG A 527 30.57 38.55 -5.04
N ILE A 528 30.07 37.76 -5.99
CA ILE A 528 30.83 37.18 -7.09
C ILE A 528 30.05 37.55 -8.34
N GLU A 529 30.61 38.46 -9.16
CA GLU A 529 30.18 38.64 -10.54
C GLU A 529 30.20 37.27 -11.21
N GLY A 530 29.05 36.83 -11.74
CA GLY A 530 28.93 35.48 -12.30
C GLY A 530 29.91 35.30 -13.48
N PRO A 531 30.50 34.10 -13.66
CA PRO A 531 31.40 33.82 -14.78
C PRO A 531 30.76 33.94 -16.17
N GLU A 532 29.41 34.01 -16.23
CA GLU A 532 28.61 34.11 -17.45
C GLU A 532 28.37 35.55 -17.93
N GLY A 533 28.64 36.58 -17.11
CA GLY A 533 28.45 37.99 -17.49
C GLY A 533 26.99 38.46 -17.60
N ILE A 534 26.03 37.64 -17.17
CA ILE A 534 24.58 37.92 -17.22
C ILE A 534 24.08 38.38 -15.85
N ASP A 535 23.34 39.49 -15.83
CA ASP A 535 22.64 40.09 -14.68
C ASP A 535 21.15 40.27 -15.04
N LEU A 536 20.34 39.28 -14.67
CA LEU A 536 18.89 39.33 -14.80
C LEU A 536 18.28 39.83 -13.49
N ASP A 537 17.47 40.88 -13.56
CA ASP A 537 16.61 41.20 -12.44
C ASP A 537 15.41 40.23 -12.36
N VAL A 538 14.65 40.31 -11.26
CA VAL A 538 13.51 39.40 -11.01
C VAL A 538 12.48 39.46 -12.12
N GLU A 539 12.28 40.64 -12.71
CA GLU A 539 11.26 40.88 -13.72
C GLU A 539 11.71 40.33 -15.08
N ASP A 540 12.96 40.55 -15.47
CA ASP A 540 13.59 39.98 -16.65
C ASP A 540 13.55 38.44 -16.62
N ALA A 541 13.98 37.84 -15.50
CA ALA A 541 13.95 36.39 -15.32
C ALA A 541 12.52 35.83 -15.34
N ALA A 542 11.57 36.52 -14.71
CA ALA A 542 10.17 36.11 -14.74
C ALA A 542 9.59 36.14 -16.15
N GLN A 543 9.86 37.16 -16.97
CA GLN A 543 9.37 37.25 -18.36
C GLN A 543 9.90 36.10 -19.24
N LEU A 544 11.18 35.75 -19.11
CA LEU A 544 11.74 34.61 -19.84
C LEU A 544 11.08 33.28 -19.45
N LEU A 545 10.84 33.08 -18.15
CA LEU A 545 10.20 31.87 -17.64
C LEU A 545 8.71 31.80 -17.98
N GLN A 546 8.01 32.94 -18.02
CA GLN A 546 6.62 33.06 -18.47
C GLN A 546 6.43 32.53 -19.90
N ARG A 547 7.33 32.90 -20.82
CA ARG A 547 7.31 32.45 -22.22
C ARG A 547 7.48 30.93 -22.35
N ILE A 548 8.29 30.31 -21.49
CA ILE A 548 8.42 28.85 -21.44
C ILE A 548 7.16 28.22 -20.83
N ALA A 549 6.68 28.77 -19.72
CA ALA A 549 5.54 28.23 -18.98
C ALA A 549 4.25 28.20 -19.80
N VAL A 550 3.91 29.29 -20.50
CA VAL A 550 2.71 29.35 -21.33
C VAL A 550 2.76 28.35 -22.49
N TRP A 551 3.95 28.14 -23.07
CA TRP A 551 4.13 27.15 -24.13
C TRP A 551 3.91 25.74 -23.60
N LEU A 552 4.46 25.40 -22.44
CA LEU A 552 4.25 24.10 -21.81
C LEU A 552 2.76 23.82 -21.52
N VAL A 553 2.03 24.80 -20.99
CA VAL A 553 0.59 24.66 -20.74
C VAL A 553 -0.18 24.43 -22.05
N ARG A 554 0.13 25.19 -23.11
CA ARG A 554 -0.50 25.04 -24.43
C ARG A 554 -0.26 23.67 -25.08
N GLU A 555 0.93 23.11 -24.91
CA GLU A 555 1.26 21.77 -25.41
C GLU A 555 0.82 20.66 -24.43
N GLY A 556 0.27 21.02 -23.26
CA GLY A 556 -0.06 20.09 -22.18
C GLY A 556 1.15 19.33 -21.66
N GLN A 557 2.35 19.91 -21.70
CA GLN A 557 3.61 19.29 -21.29
C GLN A 557 4.09 19.82 -19.92
N SER A 558 4.85 19.00 -19.19
CA SER A 558 5.50 19.38 -17.93
C SER A 558 7.03 19.39 -18.02
N GLU A 559 7.60 18.74 -19.04
CA GLU A 559 9.04 18.68 -19.29
C GLU A 559 9.35 19.05 -20.74
N PHE A 560 10.57 19.53 -20.98
CA PHE A 560 11.01 20.01 -22.29
C PHE A 560 12.51 19.81 -22.52
N THR A 561 12.90 19.63 -23.77
CA THR A 561 14.30 19.46 -24.19
C THR A 561 15.06 20.78 -24.25
N ARG A 562 16.40 20.70 -24.30
CA ARG A 562 17.27 21.87 -24.51
C ARG A 562 16.90 22.67 -25.74
N ASP A 563 16.65 22.00 -26.85
CA ASP A 563 16.32 22.67 -28.10
C ASP A 563 14.96 23.38 -28.02
N GLN A 564 13.98 22.80 -27.34
CA GLN A 564 12.71 23.48 -27.05
C GLN A 564 12.94 24.73 -26.19
N ALA A 565 13.75 24.62 -25.12
CA ALA A 565 14.10 25.75 -24.25
C ALA A 565 14.74 26.90 -25.04
N LEU A 566 15.76 26.60 -25.85
CA LEU A 566 16.47 27.58 -26.65
C LEU A 566 15.57 28.24 -27.69
N ARG A 567 14.64 27.49 -28.30
CA ARG A 567 13.65 28.06 -29.21
C ARG A 567 12.72 29.06 -28.52
N GLN A 568 12.20 28.73 -27.33
CA GLN A 568 11.30 29.65 -26.62
C GLN A 568 12.06 30.86 -26.07
N LEU A 569 13.26 30.67 -25.53
CA LEU A 569 14.12 31.78 -25.09
C LEU A 569 14.52 32.67 -26.27
N GLY A 570 14.87 32.11 -27.43
CA GLY A 570 15.18 32.91 -28.63
C GLY A 570 14.00 33.78 -29.08
N ARG A 571 12.76 33.28 -28.97
CA ARG A 571 11.55 34.06 -29.24
C ARG A 571 11.35 35.18 -28.20
N ALA A 572 11.56 34.88 -26.92
CA ALA A 572 11.43 35.86 -25.84
C ALA A 572 12.47 36.99 -25.97
N LEU A 573 13.73 36.62 -26.23
CA LEU A 573 14.85 37.56 -26.32
C LEU A 573 14.76 38.53 -27.50
N ALA A 574 14.01 38.17 -28.55
CA ALA A 574 13.74 39.07 -29.67
C ALA A 574 12.99 40.35 -29.24
N GLY A 575 12.28 40.31 -28.09
CA GLY A 575 11.60 41.47 -27.50
C GLY A 575 12.33 42.12 -26.32
N MET A 576 13.51 41.62 -25.92
CA MET A 576 14.22 42.05 -24.71
C MET A 576 15.66 42.50 -25.01
N ASP A 577 15.82 43.66 -25.67
CA ASP A 577 17.13 44.16 -26.15
C ASP A 577 18.20 44.22 -25.05
N ARG A 578 17.84 44.69 -23.84
CA ARG A 578 18.76 44.77 -22.70
C ARG A 578 19.29 43.40 -22.28
N VAL A 579 18.46 42.37 -22.34
CA VAL A 579 18.83 41.00 -21.92
C VAL A 579 19.55 40.27 -23.06
N SER A 580 19.07 40.43 -24.29
CA SER A 580 19.69 39.90 -25.51
C SER A 580 21.14 40.40 -25.70
N ALA A 581 21.42 41.64 -25.30
CA ALA A 581 22.77 42.21 -25.33
C ALA A 581 23.76 41.55 -24.34
N GLN A 582 23.27 40.84 -23.32
CA GLN A 582 24.12 40.20 -22.30
C GLN A 582 24.66 38.83 -22.74
N GLY A 583 23.97 38.13 -23.65
CA GLY A 583 24.43 36.84 -24.15
C GLY A 583 23.38 36.10 -25.01
N PRO A 584 23.81 35.05 -25.73
CA PRO A 584 22.91 34.21 -26.51
C PRO A 584 21.99 33.35 -25.62
N PRO A 585 20.90 32.78 -26.17
CA PRO A 585 19.92 31.98 -25.42
C PRO A 585 20.54 30.85 -24.58
N GLU A 586 21.65 30.26 -25.03
CA GLU A 586 22.35 29.19 -24.31
C GLU A 586 22.95 29.66 -22.98
N GLN A 587 23.54 30.86 -22.96
CA GLN A 587 24.10 31.42 -21.73
C GLN A 587 22.98 31.82 -20.78
N ILE A 588 21.89 32.38 -21.31
CA ILE A 588 20.71 32.78 -20.52
C ILE A 588 20.01 31.56 -19.91
N LEU A 589 19.86 30.47 -20.67
CA LEU A 589 19.34 29.21 -20.14
C LEU A 589 20.22 28.67 -19.00
N THR A 590 21.54 28.72 -19.18
CA THR A 590 22.51 28.28 -18.18
C THR A 590 22.39 29.14 -16.91
N HIS A 591 22.26 30.46 -17.07
CA HIS A 591 22.03 31.39 -15.98
C HIS A 591 20.72 31.05 -15.25
N LEU A 592 19.61 30.84 -15.96
CA LEU A 592 18.33 30.48 -15.35
C LEU A 592 18.40 29.15 -14.58
N LEU A 593 19.08 28.13 -15.10
CA LEU A 593 19.26 26.83 -14.41
C LEU A 593 20.12 26.98 -13.15
N ASN A 594 21.18 27.78 -13.21
CA ASN A 594 22.10 27.97 -12.10
C ASN A 594 21.53 28.93 -11.02
N ARG A 595 20.76 29.95 -11.42
CA ARG A 595 20.45 31.14 -10.59
C ARG A 595 18.97 31.40 -10.35
N SER A 596 18.02 30.93 -11.17
CA SER A 596 16.59 31.21 -10.92
C SER A 596 16.01 30.37 -9.79
N GLY A 597 16.56 29.16 -9.58
CA GLY A 597 16.01 28.18 -8.65
C GLY A 597 14.64 27.62 -9.05
N LEU A 598 14.07 28.02 -10.19
CA LEU A 598 12.75 27.62 -10.67
C LEU A 598 12.80 26.57 -11.77
N LEU A 599 13.87 26.57 -12.58
CA LEU A 599 14.13 25.52 -13.55
C LEU A 599 15.21 24.58 -13.04
N ARG A 600 15.06 23.29 -13.37
CA ARG A 600 16.08 22.28 -13.13
C ARG A 600 16.21 21.38 -14.34
N GLU A 601 17.42 20.88 -14.55
CA GLU A 601 17.67 19.74 -15.43
C GLU A 601 17.18 18.46 -14.74
N HIS A 602 16.54 17.57 -15.51
CA HIS A 602 15.96 16.32 -15.06
C HIS A 602 16.23 15.22 -16.07
N GLY A 603 17.32 14.46 -15.88
CA GLY A 603 17.75 13.36 -16.74
C GLY A 603 18.07 13.77 -18.19
N ASP A 604 18.92 13.02 -18.90
CA ASP A 604 19.35 13.17 -20.31
C ASP A 604 18.87 14.43 -21.09
N GLY A 605 19.29 15.63 -20.69
CA GLY A 605 19.04 16.87 -21.45
C GLY A 605 17.57 17.36 -21.48
N THR A 606 16.71 16.87 -20.60
CA THR A 606 15.36 17.39 -20.35
C THR A 606 15.34 18.33 -19.14
N TYR A 607 14.45 19.33 -19.18
CA TYR A 607 14.29 20.38 -18.18
C TYR A 607 12.83 20.44 -17.73
N GLN A 608 12.62 20.92 -16.50
CA GLN A 608 11.30 21.15 -15.95
C GLN A 608 11.32 22.26 -14.90
N PHE A 609 10.14 22.79 -14.60
CA PHE A 609 9.96 23.61 -13.41
C PHE A 609 10.14 22.74 -12.15
N ILE A 610 10.65 23.33 -11.06
CA ILE A 610 10.76 22.65 -9.76
C ILE A 610 9.42 22.12 -9.25
N HIS A 611 8.33 22.78 -9.65
CA HIS A 611 6.97 22.34 -9.39
C HIS A 611 6.00 22.92 -10.43
N ARG A 612 4.99 22.12 -10.83
CA ARG A 612 3.97 22.49 -11.81
C ARG A 612 3.18 23.74 -11.42
N THR A 613 2.88 23.93 -10.14
CA THR A 613 2.21 25.16 -9.67
C THR A 613 2.95 26.46 -10.02
N PHE A 614 4.29 26.47 -10.06
CA PHE A 614 5.03 27.66 -10.48
C PHE A 614 4.98 27.86 -12.00
N GLN A 615 4.97 26.76 -12.76
CA GLN A 615 4.70 26.79 -14.20
C GLN A 615 3.31 27.38 -14.45
N ASP A 616 2.27 26.84 -13.81
CA ASP A 616 0.88 27.30 -13.96
C ASP A 616 0.72 28.77 -13.57
N TYR A 617 1.40 29.21 -12.50
CA TYR A 617 1.41 30.62 -12.08
C TYR A 617 2.02 31.55 -13.13
N LEU A 618 3.19 31.19 -13.67
CA LEU A 618 3.86 31.99 -14.69
C LEU A 618 3.09 31.98 -16.02
N ALA A 619 2.55 30.83 -16.42
CA ALA A 619 1.69 30.72 -17.61
C ALA A 619 0.43 31.58 -17.47
N ALA A 620 -0.20 31.57 -16.29
CA ALA A 620 -1.35 32.40 -15.99
C ALA A 620 -1.03 33.90 -16.09
N LYS A 621 0.13 34.32 -15.58
CA LYS A 621 0.60 35.71 -15.69
C LYS A 621 0.71 36.15 -17.15
N GLU A 622 1.41 35.35 -17.94
CA GLU A 622 1.66 35.59 -19.36
C GLU A 622 0.36 35.72 -20.16
N LEU A 623 -0.59 34.80 -19.95
CA LEU A 623 -1.88 34.80 -20.64
C LEU A 623 -2.71 36.06 -20.34
N ILE A 624 -2.57 36.64 -19.14
CA ILE A 624 -3.25 37.87 -18.77
C ILE A 624 -2.53 39.11 -19.31
N GLU A 625 -1.20 39.13 -19.30
CA GLU A 625 -0.40 40.25 -19.83
C GLU A 625 -0.53 40.38 -21.35
N ASP A 626 -0.60 39.27 -22.09
CA ASP A 626 -0.79 39.24 -23.55
C ASP A 626 -2.29 39.28 -23.98
N ASP A 627 -3.23 39.55 -23.06
CA ASP A 627 -4.70 39.63 -23.29
C ASP A 627 -5.33 38.36 -23.92
N HIS A 628 -4.82 37.18 -23.58
CA HIS A 628 -5.31 35.88 -24.04
C HIS A 628 -6.48 35.32 -23.19
N LEU A 629 -7.34 36.19 -22.65
CA LEU A 629 -8.47 35.79 -21.82
C LEU A 629 -9.45 34.84 -22.54
N ASN A 630 -9.66 35.07 -23.84
CA ASN A 630 -10.53 34.21 -24.66
C ASN A 630 -9.95 32.81 -24.89
N GLU A 631 -8.64 32.63 -24.74
CA GLU A 631 -8.01 31.31 -24.80
C GLU A 631 -8.27 30.52 -23.52
N LEU A 632 -8.09 31.16 -22.36
CA LEU A 632 -8.45 30.57 -21.07
C LEU A 632 -9.91 30.09 -21.06
N LEU A 633 -10.83 30.89 -21.59
CA LEU A 633 -12.26 30.53 -21.66
C LEU A 633 -12.56 29.38 -22.64
N ARG A 634 -11.77 29.21 -23.71
CA ARG A 634 -11.95 28.09 -24.66
C ARG A 634 -11.56 26.75 -24.05
N HIS A 635 -10.58 26.75 -23.14
CA HIS A 635 -10.10 25.55 -22.45
C HIS A 635 -10.70 25.38 -21.05
N ALA A 636 -11.77 26.12 -20.71
CA ALA A 636 -12.32 26.11 -19.36
C ALA A 636 -12.91 24.75 -18.93
N ASP A 637 -13.39 23.94 -19.89
CA ASP A 637 -13.88 22.59 -19.66
C ASP A 637 -12.73 21.57 -19.44
N GLU A 638 -11.48 21.94 -19.70
CA GLU A 638 -10.32 21.05 -19.57
C GLU A 638 -9.71 21.15 -18.17
N GLU A 639 -9.69 20.04 -17.42
CA GLU A 639 -9.13 19.96 -16.06
C GLU A 639 -7.71 20.58 -15.94
N PRO A 640 -6.74 20.32 -16.84
CA PRO A 640 -5.39 20.87 -16.73
C PRO A 640 -5.34 22.40 -16.74
N TRP A 641 -6.34 23.06 -17.33
CA TRP A 641 -6.42 24.51 -17.44
C TRP A 641 -7.15 25.16 -16.26
N GLN A 642 -7.94 24.43 -15.49
CA GLN A 642 -8.67 25.00 -14.36
C GLN A 642 -7.75 25.62 -13.30
N ASP A 643 -6.62 24.96 -13.00
CA ASP A 643 -5.57 25.49 -12.11
C ASP A 643 -4.97 26.80 -12.66
N VAL A 644 -4.71 26.85 -13.97
CA VAL A 644 -4.17 28.04 -14.65
C VAL A 644 -5.19 29.19 -14.63
N ILE A 645 -6.46 28.91 -14.90
CA ILE A 645 -7.56 29.90 -14.87
C ILE A 645 -7.70 30.50 -13.47
N LEU A 646 -7.65 29.66 -12.43
CA LEU A 646 -7.74 30.10 -11.04
C LEU A 646 -6.57 31.04 -10.67
N LEU A 647 -5.36 30.72 -11.11
CA LEU A 647 -4.19 31.57 -10.91
C LEU A 647 -4.26 32.85 -11.77
N ALA A 648 -4.83 32.78 -12.97
CA ALA A 648 -5.01 33.92 -13.87
C ALA A 648 -5.95 34.97 -13.27
N ALA A 649 -6.96 34.55 -12.52
CA ALA A 649 -7.85 35.45 -11.78
C ALA A 649 -7.08 36.37 -10.81
N GLY A 650 -6.00 35.89 -10.19
CA GLY A 650 -5.13 36.70 -9.32
C GLY A 650 -4.26 37.72 -10.06
N HIS A 651 -3.96 37.47 -11.35
CA HIS A 651 -3.22 38.41 -12.22
C HIS A 651 -4.15 39.44 -12.89
N CYS A 652 -5.45 39.17 -12.97
CA CYS A 652 -6.41 40.02 -13.66
C CYS A 652 -6.54 41.41 -13.04
N GLY A 653 -6.57 42.44 -13.88
CA GLY A 653 -7.10 43.75 -13.50
C GLY A 653 -8.63 43.72 -13.31
N ARG A 654 -9.20 44.79 -12.73
CA ARG A 654 -10.64 44.89 -12.40
C ARG A 654 -11.58 44.52 -13.56
N ARG A 655 -11.26 44.97 -14.79
CA ARG A 655 -12.08 44.71 -15.99
C ARG A 655 -11.89 43.30 -16.54
N GLN A 656 -10.66 42.79 -16.51
CA GLN A 656 -10.34 41.45 -17.01
C GLN A 656 -10.98 40.38 -16.12
N LEU A 657 -10.97 40.57 -14.80
CA LEU A 657 -11.57 39.63 -13.87
C LEU A 657 -13.08 39.51 -14.05
N ALA A 658 -13.78 40.65 -14.24
CA ALA A 658 -15.20 40.65 -14.55
C ALA A 658 -15.49 39.85 -15.84
N ARG A 659 -14.74 40.11 -16.91
CA ARG A 659 -14.86 39.38 -18.18
C ARG A 659 -14.57 37.88 -18.04
N LEU A 660 -13.59 37.49 -17.23
CA LEU A 660 -13.26 36.07 -16.98
C LEU A 660 -14.42 35.37 -16.29
N VAL A 661 -14.93 35.96 -15.22
CA VAL A 661 -16.06 35.42 -14.46
C VAL A 661 -17.31 35.31 -15.33
N GLU A 662 -17.69 36.39 -16.01
CA GLU A 662 -18.84 36.41 -16.93
C GLU A 662 -18.69 35.34 -18.03
N GLY A 663 -17.50 35.23 -18.62
CA GLY A 663 -17.21 34.22 -19.65
C GLY A 663 -17.31 32.78 -19.15
N LEU A 664 -16.86 32.50 -17.92
CA LEU A 664 -16.99 31.17 -17.30
C LEU A 664 -18.46 30.83 -17.00
N LEU A 665 -19.24 31.80 -16.53
CA LEU A 665 -20.68 31.65 -16.32
C LEU A 665 -21.42 31.38 -17.64
N GLU A 666 -21.07 32.10 -18.70
CA GLU A 666 -21.61 31.91 -20.05
C GLU A 666 -21.23 30.53 -20.63
N ALA A 667 -19.98 30.10 -20.46
CA ALA A 667 -19.52 28.77 -20.87
C ALA A 667 -20.33 27.67 -20.17
N GLY A 668 -20.49 27.75 -18.85
CA GLY A 668 -21.36 26.83 -18.09
C GLY A 668 -22.85 26.96 -18.46
N GLY A 669 -23.25 28.10 -19.01
CA GLY A 669 -24.58 28.36 -19.58
C GLY A 669 -24.91 27.49 -20.80
N LYS A 670 -23.90 27.03 -21.54
CA LYS A 670 -24.05 26.20 -22.74
C LYS A 670 -24.34 24.73 -22.42
N HIS A 671 -23.97 24.30 -21.22
CA HIS A 671 -24.21 22.95 -20.73
C HIS A 671 -25.61 22.78 -20.12
N GLY A 672 -26.03 21.53 -19.95
CA GLY A 672 -27.33 21.22 -19.33
C GLY A 672 -27.43 21.79 -17.91
N LYS A 673 -28.64 22.24 -17.51
CA LYS A 673 -28.86 22.87 -16.18
C LYS A 673 -28.42 22.02 -14.98
N ARG A 674 -28.28 20.70 -15.15
CA ARG A 674 -27.91 19.73 -14.10
C ARG A 674 -26.64 18.96 -14.43
N SER A 675 -25.85 19.39 -15.41
CA SER A 675 -24.64 18.66 -15.80
C SER A 675 -23.49 18.97 -14.82
N PRO A 676 -22.60 18.00 -14.54
CA PRO A 676 -21.40 18.24 -13.73
C PRO A 676 -20.51 19.37 -14.27
N GLU A 677 -20.36 19.46 -15.58
CA GLU A 677 -19.51 20.44 -16.28
C GLU A 677 -20.00 21.88 -16.01
N ARG A 678 -21.32 22.07 -15.97
CA ARG A 678 -21.92 23.35 -15.58
C ARG A 678 -21.54 23.74 -14.16
N THR A 679 -21.66 22.79 -13.22
CA THR A 679 -21.31 23.00 -11.81
C THR A 679 -19.85 23.38 -11.68
N ASP A 680 -18.95 22.67 -12.36
CA ASP A 680 -17.51 22.91 -12.32
C ASP A 680 -17.13 24.32 -12.79
N LEU A 681 -17.65 24.74 -13.94
CA LEU A 681 -17.38 26.07 -14.49
C LEU A 681 -17.94 27.20 -13.61
N HIS A 682 -19.13 27.00 -13.05
CA HIS A 682 -19.77 28.01 -12.21
C HIS A 682 -19.09 28.13 -10.84
N VAL A 683 -18.65 27.01 -10.27
CA VAL A 683 -17.77 26.97 -9.10
C VAL A 683 -16.44 27.64 -9.42
N LEU A 684 -15.81 27.34 -10.56
CA LEU A 684 -14.55 27.96 -10.97
C LEU A 684 -14.69 29.48 -11.11
N ALA A 685 -15.81 29.97 -11.66
CA ALA A 685 -16.11 31.40 -11.74
C ALA A 685 -16.21 32.04 -10.34
N ALA A 686 -16.88 31.38 -9.40
CA ALA A 686 -16.98 31.85 -8.02
C ALA A 686 -15.62 31.85 -7.29
N LEU A 687 -14.80 30.81 -7.48
CA LEU A 687 -13.44 30.76 -6.95
C LEU A 687 -12.56 31.87 -7.54
N CYS A 688 -12.68 32.17 -8.82
CA CYS A 688 -11.98 33.31 -9.45
C CYS A 688 -12.42 34.64 -8.82
N ALA A 689 -13.71 34.78 -8.51
CA ALA A 689 -14.25 35.98 -7.88
C ALA A 689 -13.72 36.23 -6.46
N GLN A 690 -13.34 35.18 -5.71
CA GLN A 690 -12.73 35.32 -4.37
C GLN A 690 -11.39 36.07 -4.40
N TYR A 691 -10.68 36.08 -5.55
CA TYR A 691 -9.43 36.85 -5.71
C TYR A 691 -9.66 38.34 -5.99
N ALA A 692 -10.90 38.76 -6.22
CA ALA A 692 -11.20 40.15 -6.51
C ALA A 692 -11.07 41.05 -5.27
N SER A 693 -10.17 42.02 -5.32
CA SER A 693 -10.22 43.15 -4.37
C SER A 693 -11.48 44.01 -4.56
N TRP A 694 -12.04 43.98 -5.78
CA TRP A 694 -13.24 44.72 -6.17
C TRP A 694 -13.89 44.08 -7.40
N LEU A 695 -15.18 43.75 -7.31
CA LEU A 695 -16.06 43.28 -8.38
C LEU A 695 -17.32 44.14 -8.40
N ASP A 696 -17.91 44.37 -9.58
CA ASP A 696 -19.18 45.08 -9.70
C ASP A 696 -20.30 44.31 -8.98
N GLY A 697 -21.28 45.03 -8.41
CA GLY A 697 -22.42 44.45 -7.71
C GLY A 697 -23.28 43.58 -8.61
N ALA A 698 -23.42 43.95 -9.89
CA ALA A 698 -24.15 43.16 -10.88
C ALA A 698 -23.53 41.76 -11.08
N VAL A 699 -22.20 41.70 -11.28
CA VAL A 699 -21.46 40.43 -11.47
C VAL A 699 -21.51 39.56 -10.21
N ARG A 700 -21.43 40.17 -9.02
CA ARG A 700 -21.58 39.43 -7.76
C ARG A 700 -22.97 38.81 -7.63
N GLU A 701 -24.03 39.54 -7.97
CA GLU A 701 -25.38 38.98 -7.95
C GLU A 701 -25.60 37.92 -9.01
N GLU A 702 -24.93 38.02 -10.16
CA GLU A 702 -24.97 36.97 -11.18
C GLU A 702 -24.32 35.69 -10.68
N ILE A 703 -23.12 35.75 -10.10
CA ILE A 703 -22.47 34.59 -9.44
C ILE A 703 -23.40 34.03 -8.36
N ARG A 704 -23.93 34.89 -7.49
CA ARG A 704 -24.81 34.49 -6.38
C ARG A 704 -26.04 33.74 -6.87
N THR A 705 -26.68 34.26 -7.92
CA THR A 705 -27.85 33.66 -8.56
C THR A 705 -27.49 32.33 -9.22
N SER A 706 -26.32 32.26 -9.86
CA SER A 706 -25.84 31.06 -10.53
C SER A 706 -25.56 29.94 -9.53
N LEU A 707 -24.80 30.22 -8.46
CA LEU A 707 -24.50 29.26 -7.39
C LEU A 707 -25.77 28.78 -6.68
N ALA A 708 -26.70 29.69 -6.36
CA ALA A 708 -27.98 29.31 -5.77
C ALA A 708 -28.80 28.39 -6.70
N GLY A 709 -28.65 28.54 -8.02
CA GLY A 709 -29.29 27.68 -9.01
C GLY A 709 -28.65 26.29 -9.18
N LEU A 710 -27.46 26.05 -8.62
CA LEU A 710 -26.80 24.73 -8.60
C LEU A 710 -27.25 23.88 -7.41
N LEU A 711 -27.91 24.49 -6.42
CA LEU A 711 -28.34 23.84 -5.19
C LEU A 711 -29.84 23.46 -5.26
N PRO A 712 -30.23 22.29 -4.74
CA PRO A 712 -29.37 21.28 -4.11
C PRO A 712 -28.57 20.44 -5.13
N PRO A 713 -27.38 19.91 -4.76
CA PRO A 713 -26.62 18.97 -5.58
C PRO A 713 -27.44 17.71 -5.86
N MET A 714 -27.26 17.14 -7.05
CA MET A 714 -27.98 15.96 -7.51
C MET A 714 -27.10 14.70 -7.59
N GLY A 715 -25.82 14.80 -7.22
CA GLY A 715 -24.85 13.71 -7.27
C GLY A 715 -23.53 14.07 -6.59
N SER A 716 -22.78 13.07 -6.12
CA SER A 716 -21.52 13.26 -5.39
C SER A 716 -20.42 13.96 -6.20
N VAL A 717 -20.40 13.82 -7.53
CA VAL A 717 -19.47 14.58 -8.39
C VAL A 717 -19.69 16.09 -8.23
N GLN A 718 -20.95 16.53 -8.19
CA GLN A 718 -21.29 17.95 -7.99
C GLN A 718 -20.96 18.40 -6.57
N VAL A 719 -21.12 17.52 -5.57
CA VAL A 719 -20.74 17.80 -4.18
C VAL A 719 -19.24 18.09 -4.08
N GLY A 720 -18.41 17.24 -4.69
CA GLY A 720 -16.95 17.44 -4.73
C GLY A 720 -16.56 18.80 -5.32
N SER A 721 -17.24 19.22 -6.39
CA SER A 721 -17.00 20.52 -7.01
C SER A 721 -17.47 21.68 -6.12
N LEU A 722 -18.70 21.64 -5.60
CA LEU A 722 -19.23 22.68 -4.71
C LEU A 722 -18.41 22.82 -3.42
N ALA A 723 -17.90 21.72 -2.88
CA ALA A 723 -17.06 21.72 -1.68
C ALA A 723 -15.75 22.51 -1.86
N ARG A 724 -15.27 22.71 -3.11
CA ARG A 724 -14.10 23.56 -3.41
C ARG A 724 -14.29 25.01 -2.95
N LEU A 725 -15.53 25.50 -2.87
CA LEU A 725 -15.86 26.84 -2.35
C LEU A 725 -15.69 26.96 -0.83
N GLY A 726 -15.57 25.85 -0.12
CA GLY A 726 -15.47 25.83 1.34
C GLY A 726 -16.70 26.40 2.02
N ALA A 727 -16.50 27.20 3.07
CA ALA A 727 -17.58 27.76 3.88
C ALA A 727 -18.55 28.66 3.08
N ASP A 728 -18.12 29.25 1.96
CA ASP A 728 -18.97 30.09 1.13
C ASP A 728 -20.14 29.30 0.50
N ALA A 729 -19.95 28.01 0.22
CA ALA A 729 -21.03 27.14 -0.30
C ALA A 729 -22.20 27.02 0.68
N LEU A 730 -21.92 27.06 1.99
CA LEU A 730 -22.90 26.84 3.04
C LEU A 730 -23.97 27.94 3.09
N GLY A 731 -23.62 29.15 2.64
CA GLY A 731 -24.54 30.29 2.57
C GLY A 731 -25.63 30.14 1.49
N PHE A 732 -25.47 29.20 0.56
CA PHE A 732 -26.41 28.96 -0.54
C PHE A 732 -27.30 27.74 -0.30
N LEU A 733 -27.09 27.02 0.80
CA LEU A 733 -27.86 25.82 1.11
C LEU A 733 -29.35 26.14 1.21
N PRO A 734 -30.23 25.25 0.73
CA PRO A 734 -31.66 25.40 0.95
C PRO A 734 -31.97 25.33 2.45
N GLN A 735 -33.09 25.95 2.86
CA GLN A 735 -33.56 25.83 4.23
C GLN A 735 -33.87 24.36 4.53
N PRO A 736 -33.41 23.80 5.67
CA PRO A 736 -33.64 22.39 5.99
C PRO A 736 -35.13 22.01 5.91
N GLU A 737 -36.01 22.86 6.42
CA GLU A 737 -37.46 22.61 6.48
C GLU A 737 -38.15 22.66 5.11
N SER A 738 -37.47 23.20 4.09
CA SER A 738 -38.00 23.27 2.73
C SER A 738 -37.83 21.96 1.94
N MET A 739 -37.12 20.98 2.50
CA MET A 739 -36.84 19.69 1.88
C MET A 739 -37.49 18.56 2.66
N ALA A 740 -38.03 17.56 1.93
CA ALA A 740 -38.50 16.34 2.57
C ALA A 740 -37.32 15.42 2.88
N THR A 741 -37.36 14.71 4.01
CA THR A 741 -36.30 13.78 4.44
C THR A 741 -35.97 12.70 3.43
N GLU A 742 -36.96 12.24 2.66
CA GLU A 742 -36.79 11.20 1.63
C GLU A 742 -36.33 11.76 0.27
N HIS A 743 -36.10 13.07 0.16
CA HIS A 743 -35.69 13.66 -1.10
C HIS A 743 -34.24 13.24 -1.41
N PRO A 744 -33.94 12.67 -2.60
CA PRO A 744 -32.60 12.16 -2.94
C PRO A 744 -31.47 13.21 -2.83
N ALA A 745 -31.81 14.50 -2.96
CA ALA A 745 -30.84 15.59 -2.82
C ALA A 745 -30.49 15.94 -1.36
N ALA A 746 -31.27 15.49 -0.37
CA ALA A 746 -31.01 15.78 1.04
C ALA A 746 -29.70 15.15 1.51
N GLU A 747 -29.44 13.90 1.12
CA GLU A 747 -28.18 13.20 1.37
C GLU A 747 -26.99 13.95 0.78
N HIS A 748 -27.09 14.40 -0.48
CA HIS A 748 -26.04 15.16 -1.14
C HIS A 748 -25.79 16.54 -0.51
N VAL A 749 -26.82 17.17 0.08
CA VAL A 749 -26.63 18.41 0.86
C VAL A 749 -25.88 18.13 2.16
N VAL A 750 -26.21 17.04 2.85
CA VAL A 750 -25.47 16.60 4.04
C VAL A 750 -24.03 16.28 3.68
N GLU A 751 -23.81 15.52 2.60
CA GLU A 751 -22.47 15.21 2.05
C GLU A 751 -21.68 16.50 1.77
N LEU A 752 -22.31 17.54 1.21
CA LEU A 752 -21.66 18.83 1.00
C LEU A 752 -21.27 19.52 2.32
N ILE A 753 -22.16 19.54 3.31
CA ILE A 753 -21.89 20.13 4.63
C ILE A 753 -20.73 19.40 5.31
N THR A 754 -20.76 18.07 5.28
CA THR A 754 -19.75 17.24 5.94
C THR A 754 -18.41 17.25 5.20
N THR A 755 -18.41 17.36 3.88
CA THR A 755 -17.19 17.52 3.07
C THR A 755 -16.55 18.89 3.27
N VAL A 756 -17.33 19.97 3.37
CA VAL A 756 -16.82 21.32 3.67
C VAL A 756 -16.22 21.36 5.07
N GLY A 757 -16.94 20.85 6.07
CA GLY A 757 -16.46 20.73 7.44
C GLY A 757 -16.05 22.06 8.10
N GLY A 758 -15.26 21.95 9.18
CA GLY A 758 -14.78 23.10 9.95
C GLY A 758 -15.84 23.78 10.84
N SER A 759 -15.42 24.77 11.64
CA SER A 759 -16.31 25.49 12.58
C SER A 759 -17.48 26.20 11.87
N ALA A 760 -17.25 26.72 10.66
CA ALA A 760 -18.30 27.41 9.89
C ALA A 760 -19.45 26.49 9.47
N ALA A 761 -19.20 25.19 9.28
CA ALA A 761 -20.23 24.21 8.93
C ALA A 761 -21.03 23.69 10.14
N VAL A 762 -20.54 23.87 11.38
CA VAL A 762 -21.19 23.36 12.60
C VAL A 762 -22.65 23.84 12.73
N PRO A 763 -22.99 25.14 12.56
CA PRO A 763 -24.38 25.59 12.67
C PRO A 763 -25.29 24.99 11.60
N HIS A 764 -24.77 24.78 10.39
CA HIS A 764 -25.51 24.18 9.27
C HIS A 764 -25.74 22.69 9.50
N ALA A 765 -24.71 21.96 9.93
CA ALA A 765 -24.82 20.56 10.30
C ALA A 765 -25.86 20.36 11.42
N ARG A 766 -25.85 21.23 12.44
CA ARG A 766 -26.86 21.21 13.51
C ARG A 766 -28.27 21.41 12.97
N ALA A 767 -28.48 22.43 12.13
CA ALA A 767 -29.80 22.74 11.59
C ALA A 767 -30.34 21.59 10.71
N TRP A 768 -29.48 21.01 9.87
CA TRP A 768 -29.84 19.90 9.00
C TRP A 768 -30.10 18.60 9.77
N LEU A 769 -29.28 18.29 10.78
CA LEU A 769 -29.50 17.13 11.65
C LEU A 769 -30.85 17.23 12.38
N LEU A 770 -31.17 18.40 12.96
CA LEU A 770 -32.42 18.60 13.69
C LEU A 770 -33.66 18.50 12.78
N ALA A 771 -33.55 18.95 11.53
CA ALA A 771 -34.63 18.84 10.54
C ALA A 771 -34.75 17.44 9.94
N HIS A 772 -33.63 16.70 9.81
CA HIS A 772 -33.57 15.39 9.16
C HIS A 772 -32.86 14.34 10.04
N PRO A 773 -33.46 13.88 11.15
CA PRO A 773 -32.83 12.92 12.07
C PRO A 773 -32.43 11.59 11.43
N GLY A 774 -33.11 11.19 10.34
CA GLY A 774 -32.78 9.97 9.59
C GLY A 774 -31.41 9.97 8.91
N LEU A 775 -30.75 11.13 8.77
CA LEU A 775 -29.43 11.28 8.16
C LEU A 775 -28.29 11.32 9.18
N THR A 776 -28.54 10.89 10.42
CA THR A 776 -27.55 10.92 11.52
C THR A 776 -26.23 10.26 11.16
N ASN A 777 -26.28 9.11 10.48
CA ASN A 777 -25.08 8.35 10.11
C ASN A 777 -24.09 9.18 9.28
N SER A 778 -24.57 9.93 8.29
CA SER A 778 -23.72 10.79 7.45
C SER A 778 -22.97 11.85 8.28
N PHE A 779 -23.62 12.43 9.29
CA PHE A 779 -22.98 13.42 10.18
C PHE A 779 -21.96 12.81 11.15
N VAL A 780 -22.12 11.54 11.52
CA VAL A 780 -21.25 10.83 12.45
C VAL A 780 -19.99 10.33 11.73
N TYR A 781 -20.15 9.74 10.54
CA TYR A 781 -19.03 9.20 9.76
C TYR A 781 -18.00 10.26 9.38
N ASP A 782 -18.43 11.48 9.11
CA ASP A 782 -17.56 12.59 8.71
C ASP A 782 -17.15 13.51 9.88
N TRP A 783 -17.31 13.09 11.15
CA TRP A 783 -16.87 13.88 12.30
C TRP A 783 -15.40 14.32 12.18
N GLN A 784 -14.60 13.57 11.42
CA GLN A 784 -13.21 13.91 11.19
C GLN A 784 -12.95 15.27 10.54
N ASN A 785 -13.92 15.78 9.78
CA ASN A 785 -13.82 17.06 9.08
C ASN A 785 -14.12 18.27 9.98
N PHE A 786 -14.52 18.04 11.23
CA PHE A 786 -14.97 19.10 12.16
C PHE A 786 -14.08 19.24 13.40
N PRO A 787 -14.08 20.42 14.06
CA PRO A 787 -13.46 20.60 15.37
C PRO A 787 -14.10 19.65 16.40
N PRO A 788 -13.32 18.75 17.04
CA PRO A 788 -13.89 17.64 17.83
C PRO A 788 -14.86 18.06 18.91
N GLU A 789 -14.44 19.00 19.78
CA GLU A 789 -15.22 19.45 20.95
C GLU A 789 -16.47 20.25 20.56
N GLU A 790 -16.30 21.16 19.60
CA GLU A 790 -17.38 22.04 19.15
C GLU A 790 -18.50 21.23 18.49
N TYR A 791 -18.14 20.33 17.58
CA TYR A 791 -19.08 19.51 16.84
C TYR A 791 -19.75 18.46 17.74
N ALA A 792 -19.00 17.85 18.66
CA ALA A 792 -19.58 16.92 19.64
C ALA A 792 -20.66 17.59 20.49
N THR A 793 -20.41 18.81 20.96
CA THR A 793 -21.32 19.53 21.85
C THR A 793 -22.52 20.13 21.11
N GLN A 794 -22.30 20.67 19.90
CA GLN A 794 -23.33 21.43 19.18
C GLN A 794 -24.15 20.61 18.19
N VAL A 795 -23.61 19.51 17.67
CA VAL A 795 -24.25 18.69 16.63
C VAL A 795 -24.50 17.29 17.18
N LEU A 796 -23.44 16.55 17.50
CA LEU A 796 -23.55 15.12 17.80
C LEU A 796 -24.33 14.84 19.09
N ALA A 797 -24.26 15.71 20.10
CA ALA A 797 -25.07 15.61 21.32
C ALA A 797 -26.59 15.71 21.09
N HIS A 798 -27.02 16.08 19.88
CA HIS A 798 -28.43 16.14 19.48
C HIS A 798 -28.83 15.00 18.53
N CYS A 799 -27.91 14.12 18.14
CA CYS A 799 -28.21 12.96 17.31
C CYS A 799 -29.07 11.93 18.05
N ASP A 800 -29.83 11.15 17.29
CA ASP A 800 -30.29 9.86 17.80
C ASP A 800 -29.08 8.92 17.85
N HIS A 801 -28.74 8.45 19.04
CA HIS A 801 -27.56 7.60 19.23
C HIS A 801 -27.86 6.12 19.04
N SER A 802 -29.14 5.76 18.86
CA SER A 802 -29.55 4.37 18.64
C SER A 802 -29.04 3.88 17.28
N SER A 803 -28.42 2.70 17.26
CA SER A 803 -27.92 2.06 16.02
C SER A 803 -26.88 2.88 15.23
N VAL A 804 -26.11 3.76 15.89
CA VAL A 804 -25.01 4.52 15.27
C VAL A 804 -23.67 3.90 15.64
N PHE A 805 -22.85 3.62 14.62
CA PHE A 805 -21.50 3.08 14.79
C PHE A 805 -20.44 4.19 14.89
N TRP A 806 -19.88 4.39 16.08
CA TRP A 806 -18.90 5.46 16.33
C TRP A 806 -17.48 5.02 16.00
N MET A 807 -16.78 5.72 15.11
CA MET A 807 -15.40 5.42 14.74
C MET A 807 -14.44 6.52 15.19
N ILE A 808 -13.45 6.15 16.01
CA ILE A 808 -12.48 7.09 16.60
C ILE A 808 -11.06 6.61 16.32
N SER A 809 -10.26 7.49 15.71
CA SER A 809 -8.87 7.23 15.32
C SER A 809 -7.88 8.26 15.89
N ASP A 810 -8.33 9.20 16.72
CA ASP A 810 -7.50 10.24 17.34
C ASP A 810 -7.91 10.56 18.78
N ARG A 811 -6.97 11.14 19.52
CA ARG A 811 -7.14 11.48 20.95
C ARG A 811 -8.08 12.65 21.21
N ALA A 812 -8.23 13.58 20.27
CA ALA A 812 -9.09 14.76 20.48
C ALA A 812 -10.56 14.36 20.42
N ARG A 813 -10.96 13.51 19.46
CA ARG A 813 -12.32 12.96 19.37
C ARG A 813 -12.62 11.99 20.51
N LEU A 814 -11.64 11.19 20.92
CA LEU A 814 -11.76 10.34 22.11
C LEU A 814 -12.15 11.16 23.36
N ARG A 815 -11.49 12.30 23.60
CA ARG A 815 -11.84 13.20 24.73
C ARG A 815 -13.21 13.83 24.58
N ALA A 816 -13.61 14.16 23.35
CA ALA A 816 -14.91 14.75 23.06
C ALA A 816 -16.08 13.78 23.24
N LEU A 817 -15.84 12.45 23.26
CA LEU A 817 -16.87 11.45 23.55
C LEU A 817 -17.60 11.69 24.87
N ARG A 818 -17.02 12.39 25.85
CA ARG A 818 -17.70 12.75 27.11
C ARG A 818 -19.04 13.48 26.89
N HIS A 819 -19.21 14.14 25.75
CA HIS A 819 -20.44 14.83 25.36
C HIS A 819 -21.52 13.90 24.78
N ILE A 820 -21.20 12.61 24.57
CA ILE A 820 -22.04 11.61 23.89
C ILE A 820 -22.24 10.41 24.84
N PRO A 821 -23.09 10.50 25.88
CA PRO A 821 -23.19 9.47 26.92
C PRO A 821 -23.94 8.19 26.52
N LEU A 822 -24.76 8.25 25.47
CA LEU A 822 -25.72 7.19 25.10
C LEU A 822 -25.30 6.40 23.83
N LEU A 823 -24.03 6.06 23.69
CA LEU A 823 -23.53 5.27 22.56
C LEU A 823 -23.68 3.76 22.81
N GLU A 824 -24.02 3.00 21.76
CA GLU A 824 -24.20 1.54 21.78
C GLU A 824 -23.03 0.81 21.11
N ASP A 825 -22.48 1.37 20.02
CA ASP A 825 -21.40 0.78 19.23
C ASP A 825 -20.18 1.72 19.12
N LEU A 826 -18.99 1.26 19.50
CA LEU A 826 -17.76 2.06 19.44
C LEU A 826 -16.59 1.29 18.84
N SER A 827 -15.86 1.93 17.93
CA SER A 827 -14.62 1.45 17.34
C SER A 827 -13.47 2.42 17.61
N LEU A 828 -12.38 1.90 18.14
CA LEU A 828 -11.14 2.61 18.46
C LEU A 828 -10.01 2.05 17.58
N SER A 829 -9.38 2.89 16.77
CA SER A 829 -8.40 2.49 15.73
C SER A 829 -7.09 3.30 15.80
N THR A 830 -6.53 3.41 17.00
CA THR A 830 -5.28 4.16 17.23
C THR A 830 -4.57 3.68 18.49
N ASP A 831 -3.27 3.98 18.62
CA ASP A 831 -2.44 3.64 19.79
C ASP A 831 -2.84 4.50 21.01
N LEU A 832 -3.82 3.99 21.75
CA LEU A 832 -4.34 4.58 22.99
C LEU A 832 -3.81 3.82 24.20
N ALA A 833 -3.34 4.57 25.20
CA ALA A 833 -2.98 3.98 26.48
C ALA A 833 -4.24 3.52 27.24
N GLU A 834 -4.07 2.52 28.10
CA GLU A 834 -5.14 1.93 28.93
C GLU A 834 -5.92 2.98 29.74
N ARG A 835 -5.22 4.00 30.26
CA ARG A 835 -5.85 5.12 30.98
C ARG A 835 -6.79 5.94 30.10
N GLU A 836 -6.38 6.23 28.86
CA GLU A 836 -7.17 7.04 27.92
C GLU A 836 -8.45 6.30 27.52
N ILE A 837 -8.37 4.98 27.32
CA ILE A 837 -9.53 4.13 27.05
C ILE A 837 -10.46 4.12 28.25
N SER A 838 -9.94 3.88 29.46
CA SER A 838 -10.77 3.87 30.68
C SER A 838 -11.50 5.20 30.87
N GLU A 839 -10.80 6.34 30.73
CA GLU A 839 -11.40 7.68 30.85
C GLU A 839 -12.49 7.93 29.78
N ALA A 840 -12.34 7.39 28.57
CA ALA A 840 -13.33 7.53 27.49
C ALA A 840 -14.59 6.67 27.70
N LEU A 841 -14.43 5.50 28.31
CA LEU A 841 -15.52 4.56 28.61
C LEU A 841 -16.31 4.93 29.88
N GLU A 842 -15.77 5.82 30.72
CA GLU A 842 -16.49 6.33 31.88
C GLU A 842 -17.80 7.03 31.47
N GLY A 843 -18.89 6.67 32.14
CA GLY A 843 -20.20 7.27 31.88
C GLY A 843 -20.89 6.80 30.59
N LYS A 844 -20.51 5.65 30.03
CA LYS A 844 -21.15 5.00 28.85
C LYS A 844 -21.96 3.76 29.23
N PRO A 845 -23.09 3.89 29.96
CA PRO A 845 -23.82 2.75 30.50
C PRO A 845 -24.55 1.89 29.46
N ARG A 846 -24.60 2.32 28.20
CA ARG A 846 -25.28 1.64 27.09
C ARG A 846 -24.33 1.05 26.05
N LEU A 847 -23.01 1.17 26.24
CA LEU A 847 -22.08 0.60 25.27
C LEU A 847 -22.19 -0.92 25.30
N GLN A 848 -22.64 -1.48 24.18
CA GLN A 848 -22.87 -2.91 23.95
C GLN A 848 -21.75 -3.52 23.11
N ASN A 849 -21.29 -2.83 22.08
CA ASN A 849 -20.32 -3.39 21.13
C ASN A 849 -19.06 -2.51 21.06
N LEU A 850 -17.91 -3.07 21.43
CA LEU A 850 -16.63 -2.37 21.43
C LEU A 850 -15.64 -3.08 20.50
N PHE A 851 -15.06 -2.32 19.57
CA PHE A 851 -14.03 -2.77 18.66
C PHE A 851 -12.75 -1.99 18.95
N ILE A 852 -11.65 -2.68 19.23
CA ILE A 852 -10.33 -2.08 19.39
C ILE A 852 -9.45 -2.70 18.31
N ARG A 853 -8.89 -1.84 17.45
CA ARG A 853 -8.09 -2.23 16.30
C ARG A 853 -6.75 -1.52 16.31
N ASP A 854 -5.72 -2.18 15.80
CA ASP A 854 -4.38 -1.62 15.57
C ASP A 854 -3.75 -0.96 16.81
N ASN A 855 -4.06 -1.45 18.00
CA ASN A 855 -3.57 -0.88 19.25
C ASN A 855 -2.43 -1.73 19.86
N ARG A 856 -1.22 -1.18 19.84
CA ARG A 856 0.01 -1.82 20.31
C ARG A 856 0.29 -1.59 21.79
N LEU A 857 -0.42 -0.65 22.42
CA LEU A 857 -0.19 -0.21 23.79
C LEU A 857 -1.05 -0.95 24.82
N VAL A 858 -2.25 -1.39 24.43
CA VAL A 858 -3.15 -2.11 25.33
C VAL A 858 -2.60 -3.50 25.62
N SER A 859 -2.41 -3.78 26.90
CA SER A 859 -1.94 -5.08 27.39
C SER A 859 -2.84 -5.66 28.48
N ASP A 860 -3.46 -4.79 29.28
CA ASP A 860 -4.42 -5.13 30.32
C ASP A 860 -5.83 -4.64 29.96
N LEU A 861 -6.77 -5.58 29.89
CA LEU A 861 -8.18 -5.33 29.59
C LEU A 861 -8.96 -4.78 30.80
N SER A 862 -8.33 -4.59 31.96
CA SER A 862 -8.95 -3.95 33.13
C SER A 862 -9.38 -2.49 32.84
N CYS A 863 -8.79 -1.85 31.83
CA CYS A 863 -9.22 -0.55 31.32
C CYS A 863 -10.68 -0.53 30.80
N LEU A 864 -11.25 -1.70 30.49
CA LEU A 864 -12.64 -1.84 30.01
C LEU A 864 -13.67 -1.97 31.14
N ARG A 865 -13.23 -2.02 32.41
CA ARG A 865 -14.11 -2.15 33.59
C ARG A 865 -15.28 -1.16 33.67
N PRO A 866 -15.20 0.09 33.17
CA PRO A 866 -16.34 1.02 33.19
C PRO A 866 -17.60 0.48 32.50
N VAL A 867 -17.46 -0.41 31.51
CA VAL A 867 -18.58 -0.95 30.70
C VAL A 867 -18.85 -2.43 30.94
N ARG A 868 -18.31 -3.01 32.01
CA ARG A 868 -18.40 -4.45 32.33
C ARG A 868 -19.81 -5.02 32.45
N THR A 869 -20.82 -4.19 32.73
CA THR A 869 -22.22 -4.61 32.90
C THR A 869 -23.07 -4.41 31.66
N SER A 870 -22.57 -3.69 30.65
CA SER A 870 -23.32 -3.36 29.42
C SER A 870 -22.71 -3.97 28.16
N LEU A 871 -21.41 -4.26 28.17
CA LEU A 871 -20.70 -4.76 26.99
C LEU A 871 -21.11 -6.20 26.65
N GLU A 872 -21.75 -6.37 25.49
CA GLU A 872 -22.24 -7.63 24.93
C GLU A 872 -21.27 -8.23 23.91
N LEU A 873 -20.58 -7.40 23.13
CA LEU A 873 -19.59 -7.81 22.14
C LEU A 873 -18.27 -7.04 22.31
N LEU A 874 -17.16 -7.78 22.34
CA LEU A 874 -15.82 -7.22 22.29
C LEU A 874 -15.06 -7.77 21.08
N SER A 875 -14.43 -6.90 20.31
CA SER A 875 -13.53 -7.26 19.22
C SER A 875 -12.16 -6.64 19.45
N LEU A 876 -11.12 -7.48 19.43
CA LEU A 876 -9.72 -7.10 19.57
C LEU A 876 -8.95 -7.60 18.33
N ASP A 877 -8.70 -6.69 17.40
CA ASP A 877 -7.99 -6.98 16.15
C ASP A 877 -6.63 -6.27 16.17
N SER A 878 -5.56 -6.98 15.79
CA SER A 878 -4.22 -6.41 15.67
C SER A 878 -3.75 -5.70 16.95
N CYS A 879 -4.07 -6.30 18.11
CA CYS A 879 -3.72 -5.82 19.46
C CYS A 879 -2.59 -6.67 20.09
N PRO A 880 -1.34 -6.56 19.65
CA PRO A 880 -0.26 -7.50 19.99
C PRO A 880 0.17 -7.48 21.46
N GLY A 881 -0.21 -6.44 22.21
CA GLY A 881 0.06 -6.31 23.65
C GLY A 881 -0.85 -7.17 24.52
N VAL A 882 -2.04 -7.53 24.04
CA VAL A 882 -3.03 -8.30 24.79
C VAL A 882 -2.60 -9.76 24.86
N ARG A 883 -2.24 -10.20 26.07
CA ARG A 883 -1.80 -11.59 26.33
C ARG A 883 -2.59 -12.29 27.45
N ASP A 884 -3.35 -11.53 28.24
CA ASP A 884 -4.16 -12.05 29.33
C ASP A 884 -5.61 -11.56 29.18
N LEU A 885 -6.56 -12.51 29.14
CA LEU A 885 -8.00 -12.25 29.01
C LEU A 885 -8.74 -12.43 30.33
N LYS A 886 -8.07 -12.82 31.43
CA LYS A 886 -8.70 -13.00 32.75
C LYS A 886 -9.52 -11.81 33.24
N PRO A 887 -9.18 -10.53 32.96
CA PRO A 887 -10.02 -9.41 33.34
C PRO A 887 -11.45 -9.50 32.78
N LEU A 888 -11.65 -10.18 31.65
CA LEU A 888 -12.97 -10.36 31.03
C LEU A 888 -13.94 -11.19 31.89
N ARG A 889 -13.47 -11.97 32.87
CA ARG A 889 -14.36 -12.71 33.80
C ARG A 889 -15.36 -11.81 34.54
N GLU A 890 -15.03 -10.55 34.71
CA GLU A 890 -15.88 -9.57 35.40
C GLU A 890 -17.03 -9.04 34.51
N PHE A 891 -17.08 -9.42 33.23
CA PHE A 891 -17.99 -8.87 32.23
C PHE A 891 -19.22 -9.78 32.07
N SER A 892 -20.21 -9.56 32.93
CA SER A 892 -21.39 -10.44 33.02
C SER A 892 -22.33 -10.36 31.81
N ALA A 893 -22.25 -9.29 31.01
CA ALA A 893 -23.07 -9.10 29.81
C ALA A 893 -22.41 -9.62 28.53
N LEU A 894 -21.13 -9.99 28.58
CA LEU A 894 -20.35 -10.33 27.38
C LEU A 894 -20.81 -11.69 26.81
N THR A 895 -21.38 -11.67 25.61
CA THR A 895 -21.91 -12.84 24.91
C THR A 895 -21.10 -13.20 23.67
N ALA A 896 -20.35 -12.25 23.10
CA ALA A 896 -19.52 -12.43 21.91
C ALA A 896 -18.11 -11.85 22.09
N LEU A 897 -17.09 -12.60 21.70
CA LEU A 897 -15.70 -12.17 21.69
C LEU A 897 -15.04 -12.50 20.35
N PHE A 898 -14.48 -11.49 19.69
CA PHE A 898 -13.68 -11.61 18.47
C PHE A 898 -12.23 -11.23 18.78
N LEU A 899 -11.28 -12.07 18.41
CA LEU A 899 -9.90 -11.91 18.81
C LEU A 899 -8.93 -12.35 17.73
N ASP A 900 -7.98 -11.47 17.39
CA ASP A 900 -6.77 -11.87 16.67
C ASP A 900 -5.84 -12.67 17.61
N ALA A 901 -5.77 -13.97 17.37
CA ALA A 901 -5.01 -14.93 18.15
C ALA A 901 -3.54 -15.07 17.68
N ALA A 902 -3.07 -14.30 16.70
CA ALA A 902 -1.74 -14.44 16.10
C ALA A 902 -0.58 -14.41 17.11
N ARG A 903 -0.74 -13.64 18.19
CA ARG A 903 0.32 -13.41 19.20
C ARG A 903 -0.01 -13.93 20.59
N LEU A 904 -1.06 -14.74 20.74
CA LEU A 904 -1.35 -15.40 22.01
C LEU A 904 -0.28 -16.46 22.30
N PRO A 905 0.52 -16.31 23.38
CA PRO A 905 1.64 -17.22 23.65
C PRO A 905 1.20 -18.63 24.06
N SER A 906 0.01 -18.77 24.67
CA SER A 906 -0.65 -20.04 25.00
C SER A 906 -2.16 -19.85 24.97
N PRO A 907 -2.84 -20.22 23.86
CA PRO A 907 -4.30 -20.08 23.73
C PRO A 907 -5.05 -20.77 24.88
N ARG A 908 -4.57 -21.94 25.32
CA ARG A 908 -5.16 -22.69 26.44
C ARG A 908 -5.21 -21.90 27.74
N GLU A 909 -4.14 -21.21 28.09
CA GLU A 909 -4.06 -20.45 29.34
C GLU A 909 -4.77 -19.10 29.22
N ALA A 910 -4.64 -18.45 28.06
CA ALA A 910 -5.26 -17.14 27.81
C ALA A 910 -6.79 -17.23 27.80
N LEU A 911 -7.36 -18.27 27.16
CA LEU A 911 -8.80 -18.45 26.99
C LEU A 911 -9.48 -19.16 28.18
N ALA A 912 -8.72 -19.78 29.09
CA ALA A 912 -9.28 -20.39 30.31
C ALA A 912 -9.95 -19.34 31.24
N GLY A 913 -9.71 -18.06 30.97
CA GLY A 913 -10.21 -16.90 31.68
C GLY A 913 -11.53 -16.31 31.17
N LEU A 914 -12.23 -16.94 30.23
CA LEU A 914 -13.42 -16.32 29.62
C LEU A 914 -14.66 -16.33 30.55
N PRO A 915 -15.64 -15.43 30.33
CA PRO A 915 -16.87 -15.37 31.13
C PRO A 915 -17.83 -16.54 30.81
N ASP A 916 -18.45 -17.11 31.84
CA ASP A 916 -19.36 -18.26 31.69
C ASP A 916 -20.56 -18.01 30.74
N GLY A 917 -20.98 -16.75 30.60
CA GLY A 917 -22.08 -16.32 29.72
C GLY A 917 -21.71 -16.19 28.23
N LEU A 918 -20.43 -16.39 27.87
CA LEU A 918 -19.96 -16.26 26.49
C LEU A 918 -20.54 -17.37 25.61
N SER A 919 -21.23 -16.95 24.53
CA SER A 919 -21.93 -17.84 23.59
C SER A 919 -21.25 -17.94 22.22
N LEU A 920 -20.53 -16.89 21.81
CA LEU A 920 -19.84 -16.78 20.53
C LEU A 920 -18.37 -16.42 20.75
N LEU A 921 -17.46 -17.20 20.17
CA LEU A 921 -16.03 -16.92 20.14
C LEU A 921 -15.53 -17.01 18.70
N MET A 922 -14.90 -15.94 18.21
CA MET A 922 -14.19 -15.92 16.94
C MET A 922 -12.70 -15.71 17.20
N LEU A 923 -11.87 -16.62 16.70
CA LEU A 923 -10.42 -16.55 16.77
C LEU A 923 -9.86 -16.43 15.36
N GLU A 924 -9.29 -15.27 15.04
CA GLU A 924 -8.58 -15.04 13.79
C GLU A 924 -7.09 -15.34 13.94
N ASN A 925 -6.42 -15.69 12.85
CA ASN A 925 -5.00 -16.02 12.83
C ASN A 925 -4.56 -17.06 13.89
N LEU A 926 -5.43 -18.02 14.21
CA LEU A 926 -5.14 -19.01 15.25
C LEU A 926 -3.88 -19.81 14.89
N THR A 927 -2.96 -19.89 15.85
CA THR A 927 -1.67 -20.60 15.71
C THR A 927 -1.73 -22.04 16.18
N ALA A 928 -2.74 -22.41 16.97
CA ALA A 928 -2.99 -23.78 17.40
C ALA A 928 -3.35 -24.65 16.19
N ASP A 929 -2.77 -25.84 16.13
CA ASP A 929 -2.99 -26.86 15.11
C ASP A 929 -4.02 -27.92 15.57
N ARG A 930 -4.48 -27.86 16.83
CA ARG A 930 -5.45 -28.77 17.42
C ARG A 930 -6.53 -28.02 18.18
N LEU A 931 -7.78 -28.46 18.05
CA LEU A 931 -8.88 -27.93 18.84
C LEU A 931 -8.70 -28.25 20.34
N GLY A 932 -8.11 -29.40 20.68
CA GLY A 932 -7.80 -29.79 22.06
C GLY A 932 -6.82 -28.86 22.79
N ASP A 933 -6.09 -28.02 22.06
CA ASP A 933 -5.22 -26.98 22.64
C ASP A 933 -6.00 -25.74 23.07
N LEU A 934 -7.26 -25.61 22.68
CA LEU A 934 -8.18 -24.62 23.22
C LEU A 934 -8.83 -25.15 24.51
N PRO A 935 -9.06 -24.29 25.51
CA PRO A 935 -9.76 -24.70 26.71
C PRO A 935 -11.26 -24.82 26.39
N PRO A 936 -11.91 -25.96 26.67
CA PRO A 936 -13.34 -26.11 26.43
C PRO A 936 -14.14 -25.12 27.28
N HIS A 937 -15.16 -24.51 26.67
CA HIS A 937 -16.05 -23.58 27.35
C HIS A 937 -17.49 -24.13 27.39
N PRO A 938 -18.11 -24.27 28.57
CA PRO A 938 -19.43 -24.88 28.68
C PRO A 938 -20.56 -23.99 28.12
N GLY A 939 -20.35 -22.68 28.01
CA GLY A 939 -21.35 -21.73 27.48
C GLY A 939 -21.30 -21.49 25.97
N LEU A 940 -20.21 -21.89 25.28
CA LEU A 940 -20.03 -21.56 23.87
C LEU A 940 -20.94 -22.42 22.98
N THR A 941 -21.83 -21.76 22.23
CA THR A 941 -22.72 -22.37 21.24
C THR A 941 -22.20 -22.18 19.82
N GLN A 942 -21.37 -21.17 19.60
CA GLN A 942 -20.78 -20.83 18.31
C GLN A 942 -19.28 -20.62 18.44
N LEU A 943 -18.50 -21.35 17.65
CA LEU A 943 -17.05 -21.24 17.60
C LEU A 943 -16.60 -21.04 16.15
N LEU A 944 -15.95 -19.92 15.87
CA LEU A 944 -15.44 -19.56 14.54
C LEU A 944 -13.92 -19.48 14.61
N LEU A 945 -13.23 -20.31 13.83
CA LEU A 945 -11.78 -20.46 13.87
C LEU A 945 -11.18 -20.19 12.49
N GLU A 946 -10.53 -19.05 12.33
CA GLU A 946 -9.69 -18.77 11.16
C GLU A 946 -8.24 -19.06 11.50
N ASN A 947 -7.81 -20.25 11.13
CA ASN A 947 -6.50 -20.82 11.42
C ASN A 947 -5.47 -20.45 10.34
N ARG A 948 -4.21 -20.21 10.76
CA ARG A 948 -3.09 -19.94 9.82
C ARG A 948 -2.59 -21.17 9.06
N GLY A 949 -3.06 -22.35 9.43
CA GLY A 949 -2.72 -23.64 8.83
C GLY A 949 -3.69 -24.72 9.30
N PRO A 950 -3.68 -25.91 8.69
CA PRO A 950 -4.67 -26.95 8.94
C PRO A 950 -4.91 -27.24 10.44
N LEU A 951 -6.18 -27.37 10.84
CA LEU A 951 -6.60 -27.62 12.22
C LEU A 951 -7.16 -29.04 12.36
N ALA A 952 -6.69 -29.78 13.36
CA ALA A 952 -7.29 -31.04 13.78
C ALA A 952 -8.47 -30.78 14.73
N LEU A 953 -9.64 -31.36 14.43
CA LEU A 953 -10.86 -31.24 15.25
C LEU A 953 -10.94 -32.27 16.38
N ASP A 954 -9.85 -32.46 17.13
CA ASP A 954 -9.81 -33.37 18.27
C ASP A 954 -10.55 -32.81 19.50
N ALA A 955 -10.94 -33.70 20.41
CA ALA A 955 -11.59 -33.34 21.68
C ALA A 955 -12.87 -32.48 21.54
N LEU A 956 -13.62 -32.66 20.44
CA LEU A 956 -14.89 -31.99 20.19
C LEU A 956 -15.92 -32.28 21.31
N ASP A 957 -15.84 -33.47 21.89
CA ASP A 957 -16.66 -33.96 23.02
C ASP A 957 -16.51 -33.09 24.28
N ALA A 958 -15.39 -32.40 24.45
CA ALA A 958 -15.15 -31.47 25.53
C ALA A 958 -16.01 -30.18 25.41
N TRP A 959 -16.68 -29.95 24.28
CA TRP A 959 -17.50 -28.77 24.00
C TRP A 959 -19.01 -29.11 24.06
N PRO A 960 -19.63 -29.15 25.25
CA PRO A 960 -20.97 -29.74 25.40
C PRO A 960 -22.09 -28.91 24.75
N SER A 961 -21.92 -27.59 24.62
CA SER A 961 -22.97 -26.68 24.16
C SER A 961 -22.81 -26.22 22.71
N LEU A 962 -21.77 -26.71 22.01
CA LEU A 962 -21.45 -26.26 20.66
C LEU A 962 -22.48 -26.74 19.64
N GLU A 963 -23.07 -25.79 18.91
CA GLU A 963 -24.10 -26.01 17.89
C GLU A 963 -23.67 -25.55 16.49
N ARG A 964 -22.84 -24.49 16.42
CA ARG A 964 -22.25 -23.99 15.17
C ARG A 964 -20.74 -23.97 15.25
N LEU A 965 -20.10 -24.49 14.21
CA LEU A 965 -18.66 -24.55 14.09
C LEU A 965 -18.25 -24.00 12.72
N GLU A 966 -17.40 -22.98 12.69
CA GLU A 966 -16.70 -22.53 11.49
C GLU A 966 -15.21 -22.78 11.65
N VAL A 967 -14.61 -23.39 10.64
CA VAL A 967 -13.19 -23.73 10.62
C VAL A 967 -12.65 -23.39 9.24
N GLY A 968 -11.40 -22.95 9.18
CA GLY A 968 -10.71 -22.77 7.93
C GLY A 968 -10.32 -24.11 7.29
N GLU A 969 -9.02 -24.37 7.22
CA GLU A 969 -8.50 -25.62 6.67
C GLU A 969 -8.46 -26.72 7.73
N LEU A 970 -8.86 -27.94 7.37
CA LEU A 970 -8.83 -29.12 8.26
C LEU A 970 -7.56 -29.95 7.98
N ASP A 971 -6.91 -30.45 9.04
CA ASP A 971 -5.69 -31.28 8.92
C ASP A 971 -5.99 -32.68 8.34
N ASP A 972 -6.99 -33.36 8.90
CA ASP A 972 -7.49 -34.64 8.40
C ASP A 972 -9.02 -34.59 8.31
N PHE A 973 -9.53 -34.56 7.07
CA PHE A 973 -10.96 -34.44 6.79
C PHE A 973 -11.75 -35.68 7.24
N ASP A 974 -11.21 -36.89 7.07
CA ASP A 974 -11.90 -38.12 7.44
C ASP A 974 -11.99 -38.28 8.96
N ALA A 975 -10.91 -37.93 9.67
CA ALA A 975 -10.91 -37.88 11.13
C ALA A 975 -11.90 -36.82 11.65
N ALA A 976 -11.92 -35.63 11.05
CA ALA A 976 -12.87 -34.56 11.38
C ALA A 976 -14.33 -35.00 11.19
N LEU A 977 -14.66 -35.70 10.09
CA LEU A 977 -15.98 -36.29 9.90
C LEU A 977 -16.32 -37.33 10.99
N GLY A 978 -15.31 -38.07 11.48
CA GLY A 978 -15.45 -38.98 12.63
C GLY A 978 -15.89 -38.27 13.90
N GLU A 979 -15.21 -37.19 14.25
CA GLU A 979 -15.51 -36.36 15.44
C GLU A 979 -16.88 -35.68 15.32
N LEU A 980 -17.22 -35.13 14.15
CA LEU A 980 -18.54 -34.54 13.89
C LEU A 980 -19.68 -35.57 14.00
N ARG A 981 -19.47 -36.84 13.63
CA ARG A 981 -20.46 -37.91 13.84
C ARG A 981 -20.65 -38.25 15.31
N ALA A 982 -19.58 -38.19 16.10
CA ALA A 982 -19.63 -38.42 17.54
C ALA A 982 -20.34 -37.27 18.29
N HIS A 983 -20.51 -36.10 17.65
CA HIS A 983 -21.10 -34.91 18.25
C HIS A 983 -22.40 -34.46 17.54
N PRO A 984 -23.56 -35.01 17.95
CA PRO A 984 -24.82 -34.79 17.24
C PRO A 984 -25.44 -33.40 17.43
N ARG A 985 -24.87 -32.53 18.28
CA ARG A 985 -25.42 -31.18 18.55
C ARG A 985 -25.00 -30.16 17.50
N ILE A 986 -23.88 -30.39 16.82
CA ILE A 986 -23.41 -29.50 15.76
C ILE A 986 -24.34 -29.63 14.56
N SER A 987 -25.14 -28.59 14.36
CA SER A 987 -26.15 -28.51 13.32
C SER A 987 -25.79 -27.53 12.21
N ALA A 988 -24.86 -26.60 12.46
CA ALA A 988 -24.30 -25.72 11.44
C ALA A 988 -22.78 -25.89 11.34
N LEU A 989 -22.29 -26.11 10.13
CA LEU A 989 -20.87 -26.24 9.83
C LEU A 989 -20.49 -25.29 8.71
N ALA A 990 -19.44 -24.50 8.90
CA ALA A 990 -18.85 -23.70 7.83
C ALA A 990 -17.38 -24.08 7.65
N LEU A 991 -16.99 -24.35 6.41
CA LEU A 991 -15.62 -24.69 6.04
C LEU A 991 -15.14 -23.68 5.00
N THR A 992 -14.23 -22.80 5.41
CA THR A 992 -13.73 -21.74 4.53
C THR A 992 -12.76 -22.28 3.48
N ALA A 993 -12.14 -23.44 3.73
CA ALA A 993 -11.37 -24.23 2.78
C ALA A 993 -11.88 -25.69 2.77
N PHE A 994 -12.76 -26.01 1.81
CA PHE A 994 -13.30 -27.37 1.68
C PHE A 994 -12.37 -28.24 0.82
N PRO A 995 -11.95 -29.44 1.28
CA PRO A 995 -10.99 -30.28 0.58
C PRO A 995 -11.65 -31.08 -0.56
N TRP A 996 -11.97 -30.39 -1.66
CA TRP A 996 -12.69 -30.97 -2.81
C TRP A 996 -12.00 -32.18 -3.47
N GLU A 997 -10.66 -32.27 -3.35
CA GLU A 997 -9.85 -33.35 -3.93
C GLU A 997 -9.70 -34.58 -3.02
N ALA A 998 -10.22 -34.53 -1.78
CA ALA A 998 -10.16 -35.66 -0.86
C ALA A 998 -11.00 -36.85 -1.38
N ASP A 999 -10.45 -38.07 -1.30
CA ASP A 999 -11.17 -39.29 -1.71
C ASP A 999 -12.18 -39.72 -0.65
N VAL A 1000 -13.30 -39.01 -0.61
CA VAL A 1000 -14.40 -39.20 0.34
C VAL A 1000 -15.48 -40.15 -0.17
N ARG A 1001 -15.22 -40.87 -1.28
CA ARG A 1001 -16.18 -41.78 -1.91
C ARG A 1001 -16.37 -43.02 -1.06
N GLY A 1002 -17.38 -42.99 -0.20
CA GLY A 1002 -17.72 -44.08 0.73
C GLY A 1002 -17.52 -43.73 2.21
N ALA A 1003 -17.13 -42.50 2.53
CA ALA A 1003 -17.09 -42.02 3.91
C ALA A 1003 -18.50 -42.06 4.54
N PRO A 1004 -18.65 -42.49 5.81
CA PRO A 1004 -19.94 -42.50 6.49
C PRO A 1004 -20.51 -41.08 6.64
N ALA A 1005 -21.81 -40.93 6.42
CA ALA A 1005 -22.49 -39.64 6.50
C ALA A 1005 -22.46 -39.02 7.91
N VAL A 1006 -22.49 -37.68 7.97
CA VAL A 1006 -22.65 -36.85 9.17
C VAL A 1006 -24.10 -36.33 9.21
N PRO A 1007 -25.04 -37.00 9.90
CA PRO A 1007 -26.46 -36.68 9.84
C PRO A 1007 -26.89 -35.56 10.79
N SER A 1008 -25.97 -34.96 11.55
CA SER A 1008 -26.24 -33.88 12.49
C SER A 1008 -26.29 -32.50 11.81
N VAL A 1009 -25.50 -32.31 10.75
CA VAL A 1009 -25.39 -31.02 10.03
C VAL A 1009 -26.61 -30.77 9.14
N ALA A 1010 -27.32 -29.68 9.43
CA ALA A 1010 -28.48 -29.20 8.69
C ALA A 1010 -28.19 -27.90 7.92
N GLU A 1011 -27.23 -27.10 8.38
CA GLU A 1011 -26.71 -25.91 7.70
C GLU A 1011 -25.24 -26.14 7.34
N LEU A 1012 -24.88 -25.99 6.07
CA LEU A 1012 -23.51 -26.19 5.60
C LEU A 1012 -23.07 -25.01 4.75
N THR A 1013 -21.91 -24.41 5.04
CA THR A 1013 -21.29 -23.38 4.20
C THR A 1013 -19.93 -23.85 3.71
N VAL A 1014 -19.69 -23.80 2.40
CA VAL A 1014 -18.42 -24.25 1.80
C VAL A 1014 -17.93 -23.29 0.73
N GLN A 1015 -16.61 -23.29 0.48
CA GLN A 1015 -16.01 -22.60 -0.65
C GLN A 1015 -16.36 -23.28 -1.98
N SER A 1016 -16.72 -22.52 -3.00
CA SER A 1016 -17.03 -23.03 -4.34
C SER A 1016 -15.79 -23.70 -5.00
N PRO A 1017 -15.92 -24.93 -5.57
CA PRO A 1017 -14.83 -25.57 -6.31
C PRO A 1017 -14.57 -24.90 -7.66
N ALA A 1018 -13.38 -25.10 -8.22
CA ALA A 1018 -12.99 -24.51 -9.51
C ALA A 1018 -13.95 -24.87 -10.67
N ASP A 1019 -14.32 -26.16 -10.78
CA ASP A 1019 -15.06 -26.71 -11.93
C ASP A 1019 -16.51 -27.13 -11.62
N GLY A 1020 -17.04 -26.83 -10.42
CA GLY A 1020 -18.43 -27.17 -10.01
C GLY A 1020 -18.74 -28.67 -9.83
N GLY A 1021 -18.01 -29.58 -10.49
CA GLY A 1021 -18.32 -31.01 -10.58
C GLY A 1021 -18.23 -31.83 -9.29
N TYR A 1022 -17.67 -31.28 -8.22
CA TYR A 1022 -17.52 -31.95 -6.92
C TYR A 1022 -18.66 -31.66 -5.93
N LEU A 1023 -19.50 -30.66 -6.22
CA LEU A 1023 -20.63 -30.29 -5.37
C LEU A 1023 -21.67 -31.42 -5.13
N PRO A 1024 -21.93 -32.36 -6.08
CA PRO A 1024 -22.79 -33.50 -5.83
C PRO A 1024 -22.34 -34.42 -4.67
N LEU A 1025 -21.07 -34.37 -4.27
CA LEU A 1025 -20.53 -35.15 -3.16
C LEU A 1025 -21.09 -34.71 -1.80
N LEU A 1026 -21.48 -33.44 -1.66
CA LEU A 1026 -21.95 -32.87 -0.39
C LEU A 1026 -23.19 -33.60 0.14
N ARG A 1027 -24.12 -33.99 -0.74
CA ARG A 1027 -25.35 -34.68 -0.34
C ARG A 1027 -25.08 -36.06 0.27
N GLY A 1028 -24.02 -36.74 -0.19
CA GLY A 1028 -23.62 -38.05 0.36
C GLY A 1028 -23.03 -37.92 1.76
N LEU A 1029 -22.23 -36.88 1.99
CA LEU A 1029 -21.58 -36.63 3.27
C LEU A 1029 -22.52 -36.02 4.32
N PHE A 1030 -23.40 -35.11 3.90
CA PHE A 1030 -24.28 -34.34 4.78
C PHE A 1030 -25.75 -34.46 4.35
N PRO A 1031 -26.39 -35.62 4.61
CA PRO A 1031 -27.70 -35.95 4.05
C PRO A 1031 -28.86 -35.14 4.62
N LYS A 1032 -28.68 -34.42 5.74
CA LYS A 1032 -29.73 -33.59 6.37
C LYS A 1032 -29.62 -32.09 6.05
N VAL A 1033 -28.67 -31.69 5.20
CA VAL A 1033 -28.51 -30.28 4.84
C VAL A 1033 -29.75 -29.76 4.12
N SER A 1034 -30.36 -28.73 4.71
CA SER A 1034 -31.51 -28.00 4.17
C SER A 1034 -31.16 -26.55 3.82
N ARG A 1035 -30.04 -26.03 4.34
CA ARG A 1035 -29.45 -24.73 4.00
C ARG A 1035 -27.99 -24.91 3.57
N LEU A 1036 -27.68 -24.54 2.34
CA LEU A 1036 -26.34 -24.62 1.76
C LEU A 1036 -25.82 -23.23 1.39
N GLY A 1037 -24.81 -22.75 2.10
CA GLY A 1037 -24.03 -21.57 1.76
C GLY A 1037 -22.89 -21.91 0.79
N ILE A 1038 -22.74 -21.17 -0.29
CA ILE A 1038 -21.60 -21.29 -1.21
C ILE A 1038 -20.84 -19.96 -1.20
N ARG A 1039 -19.59 -19.99 -0.74
CA ARG A 1039 -18.67 -18.84 -0.80
C ARG A 1039 -17.96 -18.83 -2.14
N ALA A 1040 -18.15 -17.79 -2.94
CA ALA A 1040 -17.46 -17.64 -4.22
C ALA A 1040 -15.96 -17.41 -3.99
N SER A 1041 -15.10 -18.15 -4.70
CA SER A 1041 -13.65 -17.95 -4.74
C SER A 1041 -13.28 -17.10 -5.96
N ALA A 1042 -12.13 -16.39 -5.91
CA ALA A 1042 -11.62 -15.48 -6.95
C ALA A 1042 -11.19 -16.17 -8.28
N HIS A 1043 -11.86 -17.25 -8.67
CA HIS A 1043 -11.57 -18.02 -9.87
C HIS A 1043 -12.44 -17.59 -11.05
N HIS A 1044 -11.84 -17.44 -12.22
CA HIS A 1044 -12.55 -17.09 -13.46
C HIS A 1044 -13.31 -18.32 -14.01
N GLY A 1045 -14.63 -18.24 -14.18
CA GLY A 1045 -15.45 -19.28 -14.83
C GLY A 1045 -16.95 -19.16 -14.53
N VAL A 1046 -17.81 -19.96 -15.16
CA VAL A 1046 -19.25 -20.02 -14.84
C VAL A 1046 -19.48 -21.01 -13.69
N LEU A 1047 -20.23 -20.63 -12.65
CA LEU A 1047 -20.61 -21.57 -11.59
C LEU A 1047 -21.90 -22.29 -11.99
N ASP A 1048 -21.80 -23.59 -12.29
CA ASP A 1048 -22.94 -24.43 -12.66
C ASP A 1048 -23.65 -24.99 -11.42
N LEU A 1049 -24.91 -24.59 -11.24
CA LEU A 1049 -25.77 -24.98 -10.13
C LEU A 1049 -26.79 -26.06 -10.51
N SER A 1050 -26.77 -26.58 -11.74
CA SER A 1050 -27.75 -27.56 -12.23
C SER A 1050 -27.81 -28.85 -11.39
N TRP A 1051 -26.75 -29.22 -10.69
CA TRP A 1051 -26.76 -30.37 -9.79
C TRP A 1051 -27.71 -30.20 -8.58
N LEU A 1052 -28.00 -28.96 -8.17
CA LEU A 1052 -28.95 -28.66 -7.08
C LEU A 1052 -30.41 -28.95 -7.47
N HIS A 1053 -30.69 -29.09 -8.76
CA HIS A 1053 -32.01 -29.52 -9.24
C HIS A 1053 -32.39 -30.90 -8.71
N ALA A 1054 -31.39 -31.78 -8.53
CA ALA A 1054 -31.58 -33.11 -7.95
C ALA A 1054 -31.74 -33.11 -6.42
N TRP A 1055 -31.63 -31.96 -5.75
CA TRP A 1055 -31.73 -31.80 -4.29
C TRP A 1055 -32.84 -30.80 -3.93
N PRO A 1056 -34.13 -31.11 -4.15
CA PRO A 1056 -35.23 -30.13 -4.11
C PRO A 1056 -35.51 -29.51 -2.73
N GLU A 1057 -35.06 -30.13 -1.64
CA GLU A 1057 -35.33 -29.70 -0.26
C GLU A 1057 -34.30 -28.69 0.28
N VAL A 1058 -33.22 -28.39 -0.48
CA VAL A 1058 -32.18 -27.45 -0.05
C VAL A 1058 -32.47 -26.03 -0.53
N THR A 1059 -32.29 -25.08 0.37
CA THR A 1059 -32.20 -23.63 0.09
C THR A 1059 -30.73 -23.25 -0.01
N VAL A 1060 -30.39 -22.42 -1.01
CA VAL A 1060 -29.02 -22.12 -1.36
C VAL A 1060 -28.77 -20.62 -1.22
N THR A 1061 -27.77 -20.26 -0.44
CA THR A 1061 -27.30 -18.89 -0.34
C THR A 1061 -25.94 -18.79 -1.02
N ILE A 1062 -25.84 -17.94 -2.03
CA ILE A 1062 -24.55 -17.60 -2.63
C ILE A 1062 -24.07 -16.34 -1.94
N HIS A 1063 -22.88 -16.44 -1.33
CA HIS A 1063 -22.17 -15.30 -0.78
C HIS A 1063 -21.23 -14.77 -1.88
N GLU A 1064 -21.63 -13.70 -2.57
CA GLU A 1064 -20.88 -13.09 -3.68
C GLU A 1064 -19.98 -11.95 -3.17
N ASP A 1065 -18.71 -11.96 -3.58
CA ASP A 1065 -17.79 -10.80 -3.51
C ASP A 1065 -17.63 -10.14 -4.90
N GLU A 1066 -17.88 -10.89 -5.98
CA GLU A 1066 -17.85 -10.45 -7.38
C GLU A 1066 -18.90 -11.26 -8.19
N ARG A 1067 -19.61 -10.59 -9.11
CA ARG A 1067 -20.70 -11.20 -9.93
C ARG A 1067 -20.16 -12.22 -10.93
N ARG A 1068 -19.88 -13.44 -10.47
CA ARG A 1068 -19.54 -14.59 -11.32
C ARG A 1068 -20.80 -15.01 -12.11
N PRO A 1069 -20.74 -15.23 -13.43
CA PRO A 1069 -21.89 -15.72 -14.18
C PRO A 1069 -22.34 -17.09 -13.65
N LEU A 1070 -23.61 -17.19 -13.25
CA LEU A 1070 -24.22 -18.41 -12.72
C LEU A 1070 -24.99 -19.14 -13.83
N SER A 1071 -24.91 -20.47 -13.87
CA SER A 1071 -25.69 -21.32 -14.77
C SER A 1071 -26.64 -22.22 -13.96
N GLY A 1072 -27.82 -22.52 -14.50
CA GLY A 1072 -28.81 -23.39 -13.85
C GLY A 1072 -29.67 -22.71 -12.76
N VAL A 1073 -29.56 -21.38 -12.60
CA VAL A 1073 -30.29 -20.60 -11.58
C VAL A 1073 -31.79 -20.54 -11.83
N GLU A 1074 -32.21 -20.45 -13.11
CA GLU A 1074 -33.62 -20.25 -13.50
C GLU A 1074 -34.56 -21.34 -12.96
N GLU A 1075 -34.07 -22.58 -12.83
CA GLU A 1075 -34.83 -23.73 -12.33
C GLU A 1075 -34.82 -23.85 -10.79
N LEU A 1076 -34.03 -23.04 -10.06
CA LEU A 1076 -34.01 -23.03 -8.59
C LEU A 1076 -35.11 -22.11 -8.00
N GLY A 1077 -35.58 -21.11 -8.74
CA GLY A 1077 -36.67 -20.21 -8.32
C GLY A 1077 -36.42 -19.55 -6.95
N ASP A 1078 -37.40 -19.58 -6.06
CA ASP A 1078 -37.33 -18.96 -4.72
C ASP A 1078 -36.36 -19.66 -3.73
N ARG A 1079 -35.71 -20.75 -4.15
CA ARG A 1079 -34.80 -21.54 -3.31
C ARG A 1079 -33.37 -21.01 -3.30
N ILE A 1080 -33.06 -20.03 -4.14
CA ILE A 1080 -31.75 -19.37 -4.19
C ILE A 1080 -31.88 -17.95 -3.65
N THR A 1081 -30.95 -17.57 -2.78
CA THR A 1081 -30.78 -16.19 -2.34
C THR A 1081 -29.37 -15.76 -2.70
N LEU A 1082 -29.27 -14.73 -3.53
CA LEU A 1082 -28.02 -14.01 -3.72
C LEU A 1082 -27.90 -13.07 -2.53
N SER A 1083 -26.99 -13.40 -1.62
CA SER A 1083 -26.62 -12.50 -0.55
C SER A 1083 -25.53 -11.62 -1.12
N ASP A 1084 -25.87 -10.36 -1.42
CA ASP A 1084 -24.85 -9.30 -1.44
C ASP A 1084 -24.25 -9.32 -0.04
N ARG A 1085 -22.99 -9.76 0.06
CA ARG A 1085 -22.30 -9.72 1.35
C ARG A 1085 -21.90 -8.29 1.62
#